data_AF-A0A2N8NLH1-F1
#
_entry.id   AF-A0A2N8NLH1-F1
#
_cell.length_a   1.000
_cell.length_b   1.000
_cell.length_c   1.000
_cell.angle_alpha   90.00
_cell.angle_beta   90.00
_cell.angle_gamma   90.00
#
_symmetry.space_group_name_H-M   'P 1'
#
loop_
_entity.id
_entity.type
_entity.pdbx_description
1 polymer ?
#
loop_
_entity_poly.entity_id
_entity_poly.type
_entity_poly.pdbx_seq_one_letter_code
_entity_poly.pdbx_strand_id
1 'polypeptide(L)'
;MNLSLFIARRYLLAKKSHNAINIISMISVCSVAVATTALVCVLSVFNGFRDLVISSFGNFDPELKITAVEGKVFDPATAAMRQVKAMPEVALITEVLQDNVLVRYGDRQQIAVAKGVDSTFERAVPIDSVLIDGRFVLREGETNYGVLGIGLASALGINAAFTEPMAIYAPKRDVRINPANTATSFQLDYAFISGVFCINQAEYDERYLILPIHLVRDMLRYDNGEVSALELKLAPGVDVEAVKRRIGRTLGDAFRVQDRFEQQEASFRMMQIEKWMTFLILVFILTIALFNVVSSLSMLIIEKEDDVHMLRSMGADDRLIRRIFLFEGCMIPLVGAAVGIVIGVALCLVQQYFGIIRLGSVGAFISDQYPVHVSPIDLLTIFATVFAIGALTSWYPVRTLRSGRWPSALSKAAAMGLLVLGITSCAGSGSKAGSESMVTVTIEAQRYFAEGIGGGHFAIHTIVPPGQSPETYDPTPQEMMAVARSRAYLRIGRIGFEQVWMKTIAEQNPGLRVFDLSEGIRWIDGDHHTHDHSDPHIWSTPATARLIARNTLHAFCSLDTAHTADYEAAYTRLLTEIDSTDAALHTMLDTLTHRTFIIYHPTLTYFAHEYGLTQRAIETDGKEPSAASLKALIDVARAEGVRVVFVQREFDRKHAESVASEIGARVVVIDPLSAQWKDEMLHIGRALIEGQ
;
A
#
# COMPACT_ATOMS: atom_id res chain seq x y z
N MET A 1 34.34 -22.45 39.89
CA MET A 1 35.11 -21.97 38.73
C MET A 1 34.86 -22.91 37.55
N ASN A 2 34.34 -22.43 36.41
CA ASN A 2 34.15 -23.29 35.25
C ASN A 2 35.49 -23.48 34.52
N LEU A 3 36.13 -24.63 34.70
CA LEU A 3 37.46 -24.96 34.15
C LEU A 3 37.52 -24.75 32.63
N SER A 4 36.47 -25.12 31.90
CA SER A 4 36.42 -24.97 30.44
C SER A 4 36.42 -23.51 29.98
N LEU A 5 35.70 -22.64 30.68
CA LEU A 5 35.68 -21.20 30.40
C LEU A 5 37.01 -20.52 30.78
N PHE A 6 37.64 -20.97 31.87
CA PHE A 6 38.95 -20.47 32.28
C PHE A 6 40.02 -20.76 31.23
N ILE A 7 40.04 -21.99 30.68
CA ILE A 7 40.97 -22.38 29.62
C ILE A 7 40.65 -21.65 28.32
N ALA A 8 39.38 -21.56 27.92
CA ALA A 8 38.94 -20.82 26.73
C ALA A 8 39.42 -19.36 26.76
N ARG A 9 39.08 -18.59 27.82
CA ARG A 9 39.52 -17.20 27.97
C ARG A 9 41.04 -17.03 27.86
N ARG A 10 41.82 -18.01 28.32
CA ARG A 10 43.28 -18.00 28.19
C ARG A 10 43.73 -18.29 26.76
N TYR A 11 43.04 -19.15 26.02
CA TYR A 11 43.34 -19.40 24.61
C TYR A 11 43.09 -18.16 23.74
N LEU A 12 42.05 -17.36 24.04
CA LEU A 12 41.73 -16.12 23.34
C LEU A 12 42.71 -14.98 23.63
N LEU A 13 43.13 -14.81 24.90
CA LEU A 13 43.85 -13.62 25.37
C LEU A 13 45.36 -13.80 25.56
N ALA A 14 45.90 -15.02 25.49
CA ALA A 14 47.32 -15.24 25.73
C ALA A 14 48.19 -14.65 24.61
N LYS A 15 49.23 -13.88 24.98
CA LYS A 15 50.33 -13.49 24.08
C LYS A 15 51.11 -14.75 23.70
N LYS A 16 51.15 -15.10 22.41
CA LYS A 16 51.80 -16.30 21.87
C LYS A 16 52.92 -15.94 20.89
N SER A 17 53.86 -16.86 20.67
CA SER A 17 55.06 -16.68 19.82
C SER A 17 54.78 -16.53 18.33
N HIS A 18 53.61 -16.97 17.84
CA HIS A 18 53.17 -16.78 16.45
C HIS A 18 52.03 -15.74 16.38
N ASN A 19 52.32 -14.55 15.85
CA ASN A 19 51.37 -13.44 15.73
C ASN A 19 50.16 -13.74 14.81
N ALA A 20 50.27 -14.68 13.87
CA ALA A 20 49.29 -14.89 12.82
C ALA A 20 47.88 -15.32 13.33
N ILE A 21 47.77 -16.19 14.34
CA ILE A 21 46.46 -16.67 14.82
C ILE A 21 45.70 -15.58 15.60
N ASN A 22 46.40 -14.80 16.43
CA ASN A 22 45.77 -13.70 17.16
C ASN A 22 45.25 -12.61 16.21
N ILE A 23 45.96 -12.37 15.11
CA ILE A 23 45.52 -11.47 14.03
C ILE A 23 44.22 -11.98 13.39
N ILE A 24 44.12 -13.28 13.07
CA ILE A 24 42.90 -13.86 12.45
C ILE A 24 41.69 -13.81 13.41
N SER A 25 41.90 -14.07 14.71
CA SER A 25 40.83 -13.97 15.72
C SER A 25 40.38 -12.52 15.92
N MET A 26 41.32 -11.56 15.93
CA MET A 26 41.00 -10.13 15.98
C MET A 26 40.25 -9.67 14.73
N ILE A 27 40.68 -10.09 13.54
CA ILE A 27 39.96 -9.81 12.28
C ILE A 27 38.52 -10.34 12.36
N SER A 28 38.32 -11.55 12.92
CA SER A 28 36.99 -12.14 13.09
C SER A 28 36.11 -11.34 14.06
N VAL A 29 36.66 -10.89 15.19
CA VAL A 29 35.95 -10.01 16.14
C VAL A 29 35.60 -8.68 15.47
N CYS A 30 36.54 -8.07 14.75
CA CYS A 30 36.33 -6.82 14.03
C CYS A 30 35.25 -6.96 12.95
N SER A 31 35.24 -8.05 12.17
CA SER A 31 34.22 -8.25 11.14
C SER A 31 32.82 -8.38 11.73
N VAL A 32 32.67 -9.09 12.85
CA VAL A 32 31.38 -9.18 13.56
C VAL A 32 30.98 -7.83 14.16
N ALA A 33 31.94 -7.09 14.73
CA ALA A 33 31.68 -5.77 15.30
C ALA A 33 31.23 -4.76 14.24
N VAL A 34 31.85 -4.73 13.06
CA VAL A 34 31.44 -3.83 11.96
C VAL A 34 30.05 -4.20 11.46
N ALA A 35 29.76 -5.49 11.22
CA ALA A 35 28.43 -5.93 10.79
C ALA A 35 27.34 -5.59 11.83
N THR A 36 27.64 -5.78 13.11
CA THR A 36 26.72 -5.44 14.21
C THR A 36 26.53 -3.92 14.31
N THR A 37 27.59 -3.12 14.15
CA THR A 37 27.52 -1.65 14.13
C THR A 37 26.58 -1.18 13.03
N ALA A 38 26.74 -1.71 11.82
CA ALA A 38 25.88 -1.38 10.68
C ALA A 38 24.41 -1.71 10.96
N LEU A 39 24.13 -2.89 11.55
CA LEU A 39 22.78 -3.30 11.92
C LEU A 39 22.12 -2.34 12.93
N VAL A 40 22.87 -1.91 13.95
CA VAL A 40 22.39 -0.93 14.93
C VAL A 40 22.10 0.42 14.27
N CYS A 41 23.03 0.94 13.46
CA CYS A 41 22.87 2.23 12.79
C CYS A 41 21.65 2.23 11.86
N VAL A 42 21.52 1.20 11.02
CA VAL A 42 20.44 1.13 10.04
C VAL A 42 19.07 0.99 10.69
N LEU A 43 18.91 0.11 11.69
CA LEU A 43 17.63 -0.01 12.39
C LEU A 43 17.28 1.26 13.16
N SER A 44 18.28 1.93 13.74
CA SER A 44 18.06 3.19 14.46
C SER A 44 17.65 4.33 13.53
N VAL A 45 18.20 4.37 12.31
CA VAL A 45 17.76 5.29 11.24
C VAL A 45 16.30 5.05 10.88
N PHE A 46 15.90 3.80 10.62
CA PHE A 46 14.51 3.48 10.29
C PHE A 46 13.53 3.83 11.43
N ASN A 47 13.93 3.62 12.69
CA ASN A 47 13.13 4.08 13.82
C ASN A 47 13.01 5.60 13.86
N GLY A 48 14.11 6.33 13.61
CA GLY A 48 14.10 7.79 13.55
C GLY A 48 13.17 8.32 12.45
N PHE A 49 13.22 7.74 11.25
CA PHE A 49 12.29 8.09 10.17
C PHE A 49 10.84 7.77 10.53
N ARG A 50 10.58 6.63 11.15
CA ARG A 50 9.23 6.29 11.64
C ARG A 50 8.72 7.34 12.60
N ASP A 51 9.52 7.75 13.57
CA ASP A 51 9.12 8.72 14.58
C ASP A 51 8.91 10.12 13.96
N LEU A 52 9.75 10.51 12.98
CA LEU A 52 9.56 11.72 12.18
C LEU A 52 8.23 11.70 11.43
N VAL A 53 7.94 10.59 10.74
CA VAL A 53 6.70 10.42 9.97
C VAL A 53 5.47 10.43 10.88
N ILE A 54 5.51 9.76 12.03
CA ILE A 54 4.43 9.82 13.05
C ILE A 54 4.19 11.26 13.49
N SER A 55 5.27 12.02 13.74
CA SER A 55 5.14 13.42 14.19
C SER A 55 4.54 14.31 13.11
N SER A 56 4.88 14.10 11.83
CA SER A 56 4.29 14.83 10.71
C SER A 56 2.79 14.56 10.56
N PHE A 57 2.36 13.30 10.59
CA PHE A 57 0.93 12.96 10.51
C PHE A 57 0.15 13.40 11.75
N GLY A 58 0.77 13.42 12.93
CA GLY A 58 0.13 13.88 14.18
C GLY A 58 -0.37 15.34 14.16
N ASN A 59 0.09 16.14 13.20
CA ASN A 59 -0.31 17.53 12.98
C ASN A 59 -1.52 17.69 12.05
N PHE A 60 -2.07 16.58 11.55
CA PHE A 60 -3.30 16.60 10.73
C PHE A 60 -4.27 15.47 11.12
N ASP A 61 -3.75 14.28 11.41
CA ASP A 61 -4.55 13.10 11.74
C ASP A 61 -4.83 13.00 13.25
N PRO A 62 -6.09 12.75 13.65
CA PRO A 62 -6.46 12.59 15.05
C PRO A 62 -5.96 11.26 15.62
N GLU A 63 -5.93 11.17 16.95
CA GLU A 63 -5.51 9.94 17.64
C GLU A 63 -6.43 8.76 17.34
N LEU A 64 -7.75 9.02 17.28
CA LEU A 64 -8.73 8.09 16.76
C LEU A 64 -9.65 8.78 15.76
N LYS A 65 -10.02 8.06 14.70
CA LYS A 65 -10.98 8.50 13.69
C LYS A 65 -12.08 7.45 13.54
N ILE A 66 -13.32 7.91 13.52
CA ILE A 66 -14.50 7.08 13.32
C ILE A 66 -15.09 7.40 11.96
N THR A 67 -15.25 6.39 11.11
CA THR A 67 -15.90 6.49 9.80
C THR A 67 -16.98 5.42 9.65
N ALA A 68 -17.94 5.64 8.76
CA ALA A 68 -18.89 4.58 8.40
C ALA A 68 -18.20 3.47 7.58
N VAL A 69 -18.65 2.23 7.73
CA VAL A 69 -18.21 1.10 6.87
C VAL A 69 -18.93 1.15 5.52
N GLU A 70 -20.18 1.59 5.51
CA GLU A 70 -21.00 1.76 4.31
C GLU A 70 -21.44 3.23 4.16
N GLY A 71 -21.38 3.74 2.92
CA GLY A 71 -21.70 5.14 2.62
C GLY A 71 -20.56 6.13 2.92
N LYS A 72 -20.72 7.38 2.45
CA LYS A 72 -19.73 8.47 2.66
C LYS A 72 -19.91 9.23 3.98
N VAL A 73 -21.10 9.18 4.58
CA VAL A 73 -21.47 9.94 5.80
C VAL A 73 -22.39 9.16 6.72
N PHE A 74 -22.53 9.64 7.95
CA PHE A 74 -23.43 9.12 8.97
C PHE A 74 -23.96 10.25 9.87
N ASP A 75 -25.04 9.97 10.62
CA ASP A 75 -25.60 10.87 11.62
C ASP A 75 -24.81 10.78 12.95
N PRO A 76 -24.16 11.87 13.41
CA PRO A 76 -23.40 11.89 14.66
C PRO A 76 -24.29 12.01 15.91
N ALA A 77 -25.62 12.15 15.79
CA ALA A 77 -26.57 12.33 16.88
C ALA A 77 -27.20 11.02 17.41
N THR A 78 -26.80 9.87 16.86
CA THR A 78 -27.29 8.55 17.30
C THR A 78 -27.01 8.29 18.79
N ALA A 79 -27.79 7.41 19.42
CA ALA A 79 -27.61 7.07 20.83
C ALA A 79 -26.22 6.50 21.14
N ALA A 80 -25.67 5.67 20.23
CA ALA A 80 -24.34 5.10 20.36
C ALA A 80 -23.24 6.19 20.28
N MET A 81 -23.35 7.13 19.33
CA MET A 81 -22.40 8.25 19.23
C MET A 81 -22.44 9.17 20.44
N ARG A 82 -23.63 9.41 21.02
CA ARG A 82 -23.74 10.18 22.27
C ARG A 82 -23.03 9.51 23.44
N GLN A 83 -23.01 8.17 23.50
CA GLN A 83 -22.24 7.46 24.52
C GLN A 83 -20.74 7.64 24.32
N VAL A 84 -20.25 7.57 23.07
CA VAL A 84 -18.84 7.83 22.75
C VAL A 84 -18.45 9.27 23.11
N LYS A 85 -19.31 10.24 22.77
CA LYS A 85 -19.12 11.66 23.10
C LYS A 85 -19.06 11.94 24.61
N ALA A 86 -19.62 11.07 25.45
CA ALA A 86 -19.64 11.21 26.91
C ALA A 86 -18.50 10.48 27.63
N MET A 87 -17.59 9.81 26.92
CA MET A 87 -16.49 9.06 27.53
C MET A 87 -15.47 10.00 28.17
N PRO A 88 -15.07 9.79 29.45
CA PRO A 88 -14.10 10.65 30.12
C PRO A 88 -12.69 10.58 29.52
N GLU A 89 -12.38 9.50 28.78
CA GLU A 89 -11.11 9.33 28.07
C GLU A 89 -11.01 10.19 26.81
N VAL A 90 -12.12 10.72 26.31
CA VAL A 90 -12.15 11.55 25.10
C VAL A 90 -12.14 13.01 25.52
N ALA A 91 -11.04 13.70 25.24
CA ALA A 91 -10.84 15.10 25.62
C ALA A 91 -11.56 16.06 24.65
N LEU A 92 -11.49 15.79 23.35
CA LEU A 92 -12.14 16.59 22.30
C LEU A 92 -12.65 15.69 21.18
N ILE A 93 -13.72 16.14 20.54
CA ILE A 93 -14.31 15.52 19.36
C ILE A 93 -14.56 16.60 18.34
N THR A 94 -14.07 16.37 17.13
CA THR A 94 -14.26 17.23 15.98
C THR A 94 -15.13 16.51 14.96
N GLU A 95 -16.22 17.16 14.58
CA GLU A 95 -17.05 16.74 13.45
C GLU A 95 -16.38 17.15 12.14
N VAL A 96 -16.31 16.21 11.19
CA VAL A 96 -15.67 16.42 9.91
C VAL A 96 -16.58 16.00 8.76
N LEU A 97 -16.71 16.88 7.78
CA LEU A 97 -17.37 16.62 6.52
C LEU A 97 -16.39 16.86 5.37
N GLN A 98 -16.14 15.84 4.55
CA GLN A 98 -15.16 15.94 3.47
C GLN A 98 -15.71 15.39 2.15
N ASP A 99 -15.44 16.10 1.04
CA ASP A 99 -15.70 15.64 -0.33
C ASP A 99 -14.80 16.40 -1.32
N ASN A 100 -14.76 15.96 -2.58
CA ASN A 100 -13.97 16.60 -3.63
C ASN A 100 -14.67 17.87 -4.15
N VAL A 101 -13.88 18.93 -4.35
CA VAL A 101 -14.32 20.21 -4.89
C VAL A 101 -13.32 20.72 -5.94
N LEU A 102 -13.78 21.56 -6.86
CA LEU A 102 -12.92 22.32 -7.76
C LEU A 102 -12.72 23.72 -7.17
N VAL A 103 -11.48 24.09 -6.87
CA VAL A 103 -11.12 25.42 -6.37
C VAL A 103 -10.57 26.25 -7.52
N ARG A 104 -11.00 27.50 -7.62
CA ARG A 104 -10.56 28.45 -8.64
C ARG A 104 -10.17 29.78 -8.02
N TYR A 105 -9.06 30.33 -8.48
CA TYR A 105 -8.58 31.65 -8.11
C TYR A 105 -7.93 32.33 -9.32
N GLY A 106 -8.44 33.51 -9.70
CA GLY A 106 -8.12 34.13 -10.99
C GLY A 106 -8.38 33.15 -12.15
N ASP A 107 -7.35 32.95 -12.98
CA ASP A 107 -7.39 32.05 -14.14
C ASP A 107 -6.93 30.61 -13.83
N ARG A 108 -6.59 30.31 -12.58
CA ARG A 108 -6.08 29.00 -12.16
C ARG A 108 -7.16 28.20 -11.44
N GLN A 109 -7.19 26.90 -11.69
CA GLN A 109 -8.13 25.97 -11.05
C GLN A 109 -7.42 24.66 -10.68
N GLN A 110 -7.85 24.05 -9.58
CA GLN A 110 -7.27 22.82 -9.04
C GLN A 110 -8.35 22.02 -8.30
N ILE A 111 -8.37 20.70 -8.47
CA ILE A 111 -9.22 19.81 -7.66
C ILE A 111 -8.61 19.69 -6.27
N ALA A 112 -9.43 19.86 -5.24
CA ALA A 112 -9.05 19.77 -3.84
C ALA A 112 -10.08 18.92 -3.06
N VAL A 113 -9.66 18.42 -1.90
CA VAL A 113 -10.54 17.85 -0.89
C VAL A 113 -10.92 18.98 0.06
N ALA A 114 -12.20 19.37 0.05
CA ALA A 114 -12.73 20.29 1.04
C ALA A 114 -12.92 19.55 2.36
N LYS A 115 -12.08 19.81 3.36
CA LYS A 115 -12.22 19.28 4.72
C LYS A 115 -12.93 20.30 5.59
N GLY A 116 -14.24 20.15 5.71
CA GLY A 116 -15.09 20.94 6.61
C GLY A 116 -14.91 20.49 8.05
N VAL A 117 -14.43 21.38 8.91
CA VAL A 117 -14.18 21.10 10.34
C VAL A 117 -14.90 22.09 11.24
N ASP A 118 -15.27 21.64 12.44
CA ASP A 118 -15.84 22.52 13.47
C ASP A 118 -14.75 23.29 14.26
N SER A 119 -15.17 24.18 15.16
CA SER A 119 -14.28 25.02 15.97
C SER A 119 -13.36 24.25 16.95
N THR A 120 -13.60 22.97 17.18
CA THR A 120 -12.77 22.16 18.09
C THR A 120 -11.48 21.68 17.42
N PHE A 121 -11.41 21.70 16.08
CA PHE A 121 -10.29 21.17 15.30
C PHE A 121 -8.94 21.80 15.68
N GLU A 122 -8.89 23.12 15.83
CA GLU A 122 -7.69 23.88 16.22
C GLU A 122 -7.12 23.40 17.57
N ARG A 123 -7.98 22.96 18.48
CA ARG A 123 -7.58 22.41 19.79
C ARG A 123 -7.31 20.91 19.73
N ALA A 124 -7.94 20.22 18.78
CA ALA A 124 -7.76 18.78 18.56
C ALA A 124 -6.34 18.50 18.03
N VAL A 125 -5.90 19.27 17.05
CA VAL A 125 -4.68 19.05 16.28
C VAL A 125 -3.82 20.32 16.26
N PRO A 126 -2.49 20.25 16.47
CA PRO A 126 -1.62 21.43 16.53
C PRO A 126 -1.29 22.00 15.13
N ILE A 127 -2.31 22.37 14.36
CA ILE A 127 -2.18 22.85 12.98
C ILE A 127 -1.35 24.14 12.87
N ASP A 128 -1.34 24.98 13.90
CA ASP A 128 -0.53 26.21 13.95
C ASP A 128 0.96 25.94 13.83
N SER A 129 1.43 24.76 14.26
CA SER A 129 2.85 24.40 14.20
C SER A 129 3.36 24.13 12.79
N VAL A 130 2.45 23.96 11.83
CA VAL A 130 2.74 23.63 10.43
C VAL A 130 2.28 24.72 9.46
N LEU A 131 1.78 25.85 9.98
CA LEU A 131 1.53 27.03 9.17
C LEU A 131 2.84 27.67 8.73
N ILE A 132 2.94 27.94 7.43
CA ILE A 132 4.09 28.63 6.82
C ILE A 132 3.73 30.06 6.41
N ASP A 133 2.44 30.36 6.30
CA ASP A 133 1.92 31.68 5.93
C ASP A 133 0.54 31.90 6.57
N GLY A 134 0.26 33.14 6.97
CA GLY A 134 -1.01 33.54 7.58
C GLY A 134 -1.28 33.00 8.99
N ARG A 135 -2.57 32.80 9.31
CA ARG A 135 -3.09 32.33 10.61
C ARG A 135 -4.20 31.29 10.42
N PHE A 136 -4.36 30.35 11.34
CA PHE A 136 -5.47 29.42 11.29
C PHE A 136 -6.76 30.13 11.73
N VAL A 137 -7.55 30.61 10.77
CA VAL A 137 -8.88 31.18 11.01
C VAL A 137 -9.83 30.64 9.96
N LEU A 138 -10.96 30.07 10.38
CA LEU A 138 -11.97 29.55 9.46
C LEU A 138 -13.19 30.47 9.36
N ARG A 139 -13.47 31.28 10.38
CA ARG A 139 -14.59 32.23 10.38
C ARG A 139 -14.27 33.47 11.20
N GLU A 140 -14.54 34.64 10.66
CA GLU A 140 -14.47 35.92 11.37
C GLU A 140 -15.74 36.72 11.05
N GLY A 141 -16.65 36.86 12.02
CA GLY A 141 -18.00 37.39 11.79
C GLY A 141 -18.81 36.52 10.82
N GLU A 142 -19.25 37.11 9.72
CA GLU A 142 -19.98 36.43 8.63
C GLU A 142 -19.05 35.96 7.49
N THR A 143 -17.76 36.25 7.58
CA THR A 143 -16.79 35.92 6.53
C THR A 143 -16.20 34.53 6.78
N ASN A 144 -16.29 33.67 5.77
CA ASN A 144 -15.66 32.35 5.77
C ASN A 144 -14.24 32.45 5.22
N TYR A 145 -13.33 31.76 5.88
CA TYR A 145 -11.93 31.65 5.51
C TYR A 145 -11.54 30.17 5.32
N GLY A 146 -10.57 29.92 4.47
CA GLY A 146 -9.98 28.62 4.24
C GLY A 146 -8.47 28.63 4.45
N VAL A 147 -7.96 27.48 4.88
CA VAL A 147 -6.53 27.23 5.06
C VAL A 147 -6.15 26.08 4.13
N LEU A 148 -5.16 26.30 3.26
CA LEU A 148 -4.82 25.36 2.18
C LEU A 148 -3.40 24.82 2.33
N GLY A 149 -3.17 23.61 1.81
CA GLY A 149 -1.83 23.05 1.73
C GLY A 149 -0.94 23.84 0.75
N ILE A 150 0.37 23.86 0.98
CA ILE A 150 1.32 24.63 0.17
C ILE A 150 1.35 24.22 -1.31
N GLY A 151 1.16 22.94 -1.61
CA GLY A 151 1.08 22.44 -2.98
C GLY A 151 -0.17 22.99 -3.70
N LEU A 152 -1.31 22.97 -3.01
CA LEU A 152 -2.56 23.54 -3.50
C LEU A 152 -2.46 25.07 -3.68
N ALA A 153 -1.87 25.76 -2.71
CA ALA A 153 -1.61 27.19 -2.76
C ALA A 153 -0.72 27.56 -3.96
N SER A 154 0.35 26.79 -4.17
CA SER A 154 1.29 26.96 -5.30
C SER A 154 0.61 26.74 -6.65
N ALA A 155 -0.18 25.67 -6.78
CA ALA A 155 -0.94 25.36 -7.99
C ALA A 155 -1.93 26.48 -8.34
N LEU A 156 -2.64 27.01 -7.34
CA LEU A 156 -3.59 28.12 -7.51
C LEU A 156 -2.91 29.50 -7.60
N GLY A 157 -1.62 29.60 -7.27
CA GLY A 157 -0.90 30.86 -7.21
C GLY A 157 -1.40 31.81 -6.11
N ILE A 158 -1.85 31.26 -4.99
CA ILE A 158 -2.47 32.00 -3.88
C ILE A 158 -1.48 32.19 -2.72
N ASN A 159 -1.60 33.32 -2.02
CA ASN A 159 -0.92 33.63 -0.77
C ASN A 159 -1.93 34.12 0.29
N ALA A 160 -1.64 33.94 1.59
CA ALA A 160 -2.54 34.34 2.67
C ALA A 160 -2.72 35.88 2.81
N ALA A 161 -1.87 36.68 2.17
CA ALA A 161 -1.97 38.14 2.13
C ALA A 161 -2.96 38.67 1.09
N PHE A 162 -3.53 37.81 0.24
CA PHE A 162 -4.44 38.25 -0.82
C PHE A 162 -5.86 38.51 -0.30
N THR A 163 -6.49 39.54 -0.86
CA THR A 163 -7.80 40.03 -0.42
C THR A 163 -8.95 39.55 -1.27
N GLU A 164 -8.71 38.77 -2.33
CA GLU A 164 -9.76 38.20 -3.16
C GLU A 164 -10.16 36.81 -2.62
N PRO A 165 -11.45 36.47 -2.61
CA PRO A 165 -11.88 35.14 -2.21
C PRO A 165 -11.61 34.12 -3.32
N MET A 166 -11.30 32.88 -2.93
CA MET A 166 -11.32 31.76 -3.85
C MET A 166 -12.76 31.31 -4.11
N ALA A 167 -13.03 30.94 -5.37
CA ALA A 167 -14.28 30.33 -5.80
C ALA A 167 -14.18 28.81 -5.61
N ILE A 168 -15.17 28.21 -4.98
CA ILE A 168 -15.19 26.78 -4.70
C ILE A 168 -16.45 26.18 -5.33
N TYR A 169 -16.24 25.19 -6.21
CA TYR A 169 -17.28 24.51 -6.96
C TYR A 169 -17.46 23.11 -6.39
N ALA A 170 -18.60 22.88 -5.74
CA ALA A 170 -19.00 21.57 -5.27
C ALA A 170 -20.03 20.94 -6.23
N PRO A 171 -19.88 19.66 -6.62
CA PRO A 171 -20.88 19.01 -7.46
C PRO A 171 -22.21 18.89 -6.70
N LYS A 172 -23.31 19.34 -7.32
CA LYS A 172 -24.65 19.21 -6.71
C LYS A 172 -25.10 17.75 -6.76
N ARG A 173 -25.52 17.21 -5.62
CA ARG A 173 -25.97 15.81 -5.49
C ARG A 173 -27.26 15.50 -6.24
N ASP A 174 -28.18 16.47 -6.30
CA ASP A 174 -29.54 16.25 -6.81
C ASP A 174 -29.77 16.79 -8.24
N VAL A 175 -28.69 17.16 -8.95
CA VAL A 175 -28.80 17.82 -10.25
C VAL A 175 -27.94 17.09 -11.28
N ARG A 176 -28.59 16.50 -12.28
CA ARG A 176 -27.92 15.95 -13.47
C ARG A 176 -27.05 17.04 -14.11
N ILE A 177 -25.77 16.72 -14.35
CA ILE A 177 -24.83 17.62 -15.02
C ILE A 177 -25.38 17.96 -16.40
N ASN A 178 -25.69 19.23 -16.65
CA ASN A 178 -26.18 19.69 -17.94
C ASN A 178 -24.99 20.01 -18.86
N PRO A 179 -24.76 19.25 -19.95
CA PRO A 179 -23.61 19.46 -20.84
C PRO A 179 -23.66 20.80 -21.59
N ALA A 180 -24.85 21.41 -21.72
CA ALA A 180 -25.03 22.71 -22.36
C ALA A 180 -24.73 23.89 -21.42
N ASN A 181 -24.67 23.66 -20.10
CA ASN A 181 -24.31 24.68 -19.11
C ASN A 181 -23.75 24.02 -17.84
N THR A 182 -22.51 23.58 -17.91
CA THR A 182 -21.84 22.83 -16.82
C THR A 182 -21.78 23.64 -15.52
N ALA A 183 -21.76 24.98 -15.59
CA ALA A 183 -21.66 25.87 -14.43
C ALA A 183 -22.87 25.80 -13.47
N THR A 184 -24.07 25.43 -13.94
CA THR A 184 -25.26 25.32 -13.07
C THR A 184 -25.31 24.02 -12.28
N SER A 185 -24.49 23.04 -12.66
CA SER A 185 -24.40 21.71 -12.03
C SER A 185 -23.53 21.72 -10.77
N PHE A 186 -22.78 22.81 -10.57
CA PHE A 186 -21.99 23.05 -9.38
C PHE A 186 -22.67 24.08 -8.47
N GLN A 187 -22.55 23.89 -7.17
CA GLN A 187 -22.80 24.91 -6.17
C GLN A 187 -21.52 25.73 -6.06
N LEU A 188 -21.65 27.05 -6.23
CA LEU A 188 -20.53 27.99 -6.17
C LEU A 188 -20.61 28.75 -4.86
N ASP A 189 -19.57 28.61 -4.06
CA ASP A 189 -19.38 29.33 -2.81
C ASP A 189 -18.00 29.99 -2.77
N TYR A 190 -17.81 30.88 -1.80
CA TYR A 190 -16.60 31.70 -1.69
C TYR A 190 -16.02 31.63 -0.28
N ALA A 191 -14.69 31.55 -0.20
CA ALA A 191 -13.96 31.68 1.04
C ALA A 191 -12.70 32.54 0.82
N PHE A 192 -12.35 33.36 1.80
CA PHE A 192 -11.08 34.08 1.80
C PHE A 192 -9.97 33.15 2.28
N ILE A 193 -8.72 33.50 2.02
CA ILE A 193 -7.58 32.70 2.50
C ILE A 193 -7.07 33.33 3.78
N SER A 194 -6.93 32.53 4.82
CA SER A 194 -6.37 32.98 6.11
C SER A 194 -4.97 32.44 6.37
N GLY A 195 -4.62 31.28 5.79
CA GLY A 195 -3.30 30.68 5.98
C GLY A 195 -2.97 29.56 5.00
N VAL A 196 -1.69 29.19 5.00
CA VAL A 196 -1.14 28.07 4.22
C VAL A 196 -0.37 27.16 5.17
N PHE A 197 -0.65 25.85 5.12
CA PHE A 197 0.07 24.85 5.90
C PHE A 197 1.02 24.01 5.04
N CYS A 198 2.04 23.43 5.66
CA CYS A 198 2.95 22.48 5.05
C CYS A 198 3.29 21.38 6.06
N ILE A 199 2.85 20.15 5.77
CA ILE A 199 3.18 18.98 6.59
C ILE A 199 4.22 18.06 5.92
N ASN A 200 4.75 18.48 4.77
CA ASN A 200 5.76 17.79 3.96
C ASN A 200 5.30 16.42 3.50
N GLN A 201 4.02 16.33 3.13
CA GLN A 201 3.38 15.14 2.60
C GLN A 201 2.45 15.55 1.47
N ALA A 202 2.77 15.10 0.25
CA ALA A 202 2.03 15.48 -0.96
C ALA A 202 0.52 15.19 -0.86
N GLU A 203 0.15 14.09 -0.20
CA GLU A 203 -1.26 13.71 0.01
C GLU A 203 -2.07 14.82 0.70
N TYR A 204 -1.44 15.58 1.60
CA TYR A 204 -2.09 16.66 2.34
C TYR A 204 -1.82 18.01 1.69
N ASP A 205 -0.56 18.29 1.39
CA ASP A 205 -0.09 19.60 0.93
C ASP A 205 -0.65 19.97 -0.45
N GLU A 206 -0.91 18.98 -1.32
CA GLU A 206 -1.41 19.24 -2.68
C GLU A 206 -2.93 19.19 -2.79
N ARG A 207 -3.62 18.55 -1.84
CA ARG A 207 -5.04 18.22 -1.99
C ARG A 207 -5.95 18.93 -1.00
N TYR A 208 -5.54 19.18 0.23
CA TYR A 208 -6.48 19.59 1.27
C TYR A 208 -6.70 21.10 1.34
N LEU A 209 -7.97 21.46 1.40
CA LEU A 209 -8.48 22.78 1.73
C LEU A 209 -9.37 22.67 2.98
N ILE A 210 -8.90 23.20 4.10
CA ILE A 210 -9.64 23.22 5.37
C ILE A 210 -10.61 24.39 5.35
N LEU A 211 -11.88 24.11 5.63
CA LEU A 211 -12.99 25.07 5.63
C LEU A 211 -13.86 24.90 6.88
N PRO A 212 -14.69 25.88 7.23
CA PRO A 212 -15.74 25.67 8.21
C PRO A 212 -16.71 24.56 7.79
N ILE A 213 -17.08 23.69 8.73
CA ILE A 213 -18.02 22.60 8.45
C ILE A 213 -19.37 23.08 7.92
N HIS A 214 -19.87 24.23 8.38
CA HIS A 214 -21.16 24.77 7.90
C HIS A 214 -21.10 25.14 6.41
N LEU A 215 -20.00 25.75 5.96
CA LEU A 215 -19.82 26.11 4.56
C LEU A 215 -19.79 24.84 3.68
N VAL A 216 -19.02 23.83 4.08
CA VAL A 216 -18.94 22.56 3.33
C VAL A 216 -20.27 21.83 3.33
N ARG A 217 -21.01 21.88 4.44
CA ARG A 217 -22.34 21.29 4.56
C ARG A 217 -23.35 21.95 3.62
N ASP A 218 -23.34 23.28 3.54
CA ASP A 218 -24.20 24.05 2.64
C ASP A 218 -23.82 23.79 1.16
N MET A 219 -22.51 23.79 0.87
CA MET A 219 -21.95 23.53 -0.46
C MET A 219 -22.37 22.16 -1.01
N LEU A 220 -22.30 21.13 -0.16
CA LEU A 220 -22.58 19.74 -0.51
C LEU A 220 -24.04 19.33 -0.28
N ARG A 221 -24.88 20.24 0.23
CA ARG A 221 -26.32 20.03 0.54
C ARG A 221 -26.59 18.90 1.53
N TYR A 222 -25.86 18.93 2.64
CA TYR A 222 -26.04 17.99 3.73
C TYR A 222 -26.96 18.57 4.83
N ASP A 223 -28.27 18.47 4.65
CA ASP A 223 -29.23 19.19 5.48
C ASP A 223 -29.47 18.57 6.88
N ASN A 224 -29.10 17.29 7.08
CA ASN A 224 -29.45 16.52 8.28
C ASN A 224 -28.36 16.48 9.37
N GLY A 225 -27.36 17.38 9.30
CA GLY A 225 -26.25 17.38 10.27
C GLY A 225 -25.29 16.19 10.12
N GLU A 226 -25.34 15.49 8.99
CA GLU A 226 -24.48 14.35 8.69
C GLU A 226 -23.00 14.76 8.64
N VAL A 227 -22.14 13.80 8.95
CA VAL A 227 -20.69 13.94 8.97
C VAL A 227 -20.03 12.76 8.28
N SER A 228 -18.89 12.99 7.66
CA SER A 228 -18.07 11.93 7.06
C SER A 228 -17.22 11.19 8.09
N ALA A 229 -16.80 11.90 9.14
CA ALA A 229 -15.97 11.34 10.20
C ALA A 229 -16.18 12.08 11.53
N LEU A 230 -15.89 11.37 12.61
CA LEU A 230 -15.62 11.97 13.92
C LEU A 230 -14.14 11.77 14.24
N GLU A 231 -13.44 12.86 14.53
CA GLU A 231 -12.03 12.88 14.89
C GLU A 231 -11.90 13.11 16.41
N LEU A 232 -11.15 12.26 17.11
CA LEU A 232 -11.09 12.25 18.57
C LEU A 232 -9.67 12.51 19.06
N LYS A 233 -9.56 13.39 20.05
CA LYS A 233 -8.36 13.58 20.87
C LYS A 233 -8.60 12.95 22.23
N LEU A 234 -7.69 12.11 22.68
CA LEU A 234 -7.80 11.44 23.97
C LEU A 234 -7.19 12.28 25.09
N ALA A 235 -7.60 11.97 26.32
CA ALA A 235 -7.00 12.55 27.51
C ALA A 235 -5.54 12.07 27.66
N PRO A 236 -4.63 12.91 28.23
CA PRO A 236 -3.24 12.55 28.38
C PRO A 236 -3.03 11.26 29.19
N GLY A 237 -2.15 10.37 28.72
CA GLY A 237 -1.76 9.15 29.42
C GLY A 237 -2.74 7.98 29.30
N VAL A 238 -3.76 8.08 28.45
CA VAL A 238 -4.70 7.00 28.19
C VAL A 238 -4.13 6.02 27.15
N ASP A 239 -4.41 4.73 27.34
CA ASP A 239 -4.12 3.69 26.35
C ASP A 239 -5.09 3.79 25.17
N VAL A 240 -4.58 4.31 24.04
CA VAL A 240 -5.32 4.52 22.79
C VAL A 240 -6.02 3.24 22.32
N GLU A 241 -5.32 2.11 22.40
CA GLU A 241 -5.81 0.82 21.89
C GLU A 241 -6.90 0.24 22.81
N ALA A 242 -6.81 0.48 24.13
CA ALA A 242 -7.90 0.15 25.04
C ALA A 242 -9.17 0.98 24.78
N VAL A 243 -9.04 2.28 24.51
CA VAL A 243 -10.16 3.17 24.19
C VAL A 243 -10.79 2.79 22.86
N LYS A 244 -9.98 2.58 21.82
CA LYS A 244 -10.42 2.14 20.50
C LYS A 244 -11.28 0.88 20.56
N ARG A 245 -10.82 -0.16 21.28
CA ARG A 245 -11.62 -1.39 21.49
C ARG A 245 -12.93 -1.12 22.21
N ARG A 246 -12.96 -0.19 23.18
CA ARG A 246 -14.18 0.16 23.90
C ARG A 246 -15.18 0.89 22.99
N ILE A 247 -14.71 1.85 22.21
CA ILE A 247 -15.51 2.56 21.21
C ILE A 247 -16.06 1.58 20.17
N GLY A 248 -15.22 0.68 19.64
CA GLY A 248 -15.65 -0.33 18.67
C GLY A 248 -16.77 -1.23 19.21
N ARG A 249 -16.70 -1.66 20.48
CA ARG A 249 -17.78 -2.43 21.11
C ARG A 249 -19.09 -1.65 21.28
N THR A 250 -18.99 -0.33 21.51
CA THR A 250 -20.17 0.54 21.66
C THR A 250 -20.85 0.82 20.32
N LEU A 251 -20.06 0.97 19.26
CA LEU A 251 -20.55 1.33 17.92
C LEU A 251 -20.96 0.12 17.07
N GLY A 252 -20.38 -1.04 17.32
CA GLY A 252 -20.61 -2.26 16.54
C GLY A 252 -19.93 -2.24 15.17
N ASP A 253 -20.29 -3.18 14.31
CA ASP A 253 -19.61 -3.44 13.02
C ASP A 253 -19.97 -2.43 11.91
N ALA A 254 -20.91 -1.51 12.16
CA ALA A 254 -21.30 -0.47 11.21
C ALA A 254 -20.27 0.66 11.05
N PHE A 255 -19.34 0.78 12.01
CA PHE A 255 -18.34 1.84 12.05
C PHE A 255 -16.93 1.27 12.11
N ARG A 256 -16.01 1.95 11.43
CA ARG A 256 -14.58 1.69 11.53
C ARG A 256 -13.96 2.71 12.48
N VAL A 257 -13.27 2.22 13.49
CA VAL A 257 -12.54 3.03 14.47
C VAL A 257 -11.05 2.80 14.24
N GLN A 258 -10.38 3.80 13.68
CA GLN A 258 -8.98 3.70 13.27
C GLN A 258 -8.09 4.55 14.16
N ASP A 259 -6.95 4.02 14.57
CA ASP A 259 -5.87 4.85 15.13
C ASP A 259 -5.03 5.50 14.02
N ARG A 260 -4.08 6.36 14.40
CA ARG A 260 -3.20 7.07 13.45
C ARG A 260 -2.42 6.16 12.51
N PHE A 261 -2.01 4.97 12.98
CA PHE A 261 -1.25 4.04 12.16
C PHE A 261 -2.13 3.37 11.12
N GLU A 262 -3.35 3.02 11.50
CA GLU A 262 -4.34 2.40 10.60
C GLU A 262 -4.91 3.39 9.59
N GLN A 263 -5.00 4.68 9.94
CA GLN A 263 -5.35 5.74 8.99
C GLN A 263 -4.34 5.84 7.84
N GLN A 264 -3.07 5.52 8.11
CA GLN A 264 -1.95 5.62 7.17
C GLN A 264 -1.28 4.26 6.92
N GLU A 265 -2.09 3.20 6.87
CA GLU A 265 -1.61 1.82 6.89
C GLU A 265 -0.63 1.51 5.75
N ALA A 266 -0.89 2.01 4.54
CA ALA A 266 -0.01 1.78 3.38
C ALA A 266 1.40 2.35 3.60
N SER A 267 1.49 3.59 4.07
CA SER A 267 2.75 4.29 4.36
C SER A 267 3.53 3.60 5.48
N PHE A 268 2.86 3.26 6.58
CA PHE A 268 3.50 2.57 7.70
C PHE A 268 3.91 1.13 7.36
N ARG A 269 3.08 0.38 6.63
CA ARG A 269 3.37 -0.99 6.22
C ARG A 269 4.56 -1.05 5.28
N MET A 270 4.64 -0.14 4.29
CA MET A 270 5.79 -0.04 3.39
C MET A 270 7.08 0.20 4.18
N MET A 271 7.07 1.15 5.11
CA MET A 271 8.24 1.44 5.96
C MET A 271 8.65 0.24 6.82
N GLN A 272 7.69 -0.51 7.37
CA GLN A 272 7.99 -1.74 8.11
C GLN A 272 8.60 -2.81 7.20
N ILE A 273 8.07 -2.98 5.98
CA ILE A 273 8.61 -3.92 4.99
C ILE A 273 10.06 -3.56 4.64
N GLU A 274 10.34 -2.29 4.37
CA GLU A 274 11.72 -1.82 4.09
C GLU A 274 12.66 -2.06 5.28
N LYS A 275 12.20 -1.78 6.51
CA LYS A 275 12.98 -2.06 7.74
C LYS A 275 13.32 -3.55 7.83
N TRP A 276 12.34 -4.44 7.64
CA TRP A 276 12.53 -5.89 7.74
C TRP A 276 13.37 -6.46 6.59
N MET A 277 13.19 -5.98 5.37
CA MET A 277 13.99 -6.37 4.21
C MET A 277 15.47 -5.98 4.44
N THR A 278 15.72 -4.74 4.89
CA THR A 278 17.07 -4.27 5.17
C THR A 278 17.70 -5.03 6.34
N PHE A 279 16.93 -5.33 7.38
CA PHE A 279 17.37 -6.19 8.48
C PHE A 279 17.80 -7.57 7.96
N LEU A 280 16.99 -8.20 7.11
CA LEU A 280 17.30 -9.53 6.55
C LEU A 280 18.58 -9.50 5.69
N ILE A 281 18.75 -8.48 4.84
CA ILE A 281 19.97 -8.30 4.05
C ILE A 281 21.21 -8.17 4.95
N LEU A 282 21.11 -7.37 6.03
CA LEU A 282 22.21 -7.19 6.97
C LEU A 282 22.50 -8.45 7.80
N VAL A 283 21.48 -9.20 8.20
CA VAL A 283 21.64 -10.52 8.85
C VAL A 283 22.32 -11.51 7.90
N PHE A 284 22.02 -11.44 6.60
CA PHE A 284 22.67 -12.26 5.60
C PHE A 284 24.16 -11.88 5.42
N ILE A 285 24.48 -10.58 5.32
CA ILE A 285 25.86 -10.08 5.30
C ILE A 285 26.61 -10.49 6.58
N LEU A 286 25.96 -10.41 7.74
CA LEU A 286 26.50 -10.88 9.01
C LEU A 286 26.80 -12.38 8.97
N THR A 287 25.93 -13.18 8.37
CA THR A 287 26.15 -14.64 8.21
C THR A 287 27.40 -14.90 7.37
N ILE A 288 27.62 -14.12 6.30
CA ILE A 288 28.86 -14.18 5.51
C ILE A 288 30.08 -13.86 6.38
N ALA A 289 30.00 -12.79 7.19
CA ALA A 289 31.09 -12.41 8.10
C ALA A 289 31.39 -13.49 9.16
N LEU A 290 30.37 -14.22 9.63
CA LEU A 290 30.52 -15.29 10.61
C LEU A 290 31.21 -16.55 10.06
N PHE A 291 31.33 -16.73 8.74
CA PHE A 291 32.20 -17.80 8.20
C PHE A 291 33.67 -17.57 8.53
N ASN A 292 34.12 -16.32 8.69
CA ASN A 292 35.49 -16.05 9.13
C ASN A 292 35.74 -16.60 10.54
N VAL A 293 34.71 -16.61 11.40
CA VAL A 293 34.79 -17.22 12.74
C VAL A 293 35.03 -18.72 12.63
N VAL A 294 34.38 -19.41 11.69
CA VAL A 294 34.58 -20.84 11.46
C VAL A 294 36.02 -21.13 11.04
N SER A 295 36.57 -20.34 10.12
CA SER A 295 37.96 -20.46 9.68
C SER A 295 38.95 -20.20 10.82
N SER A 296 38.72 -19.14 11.60
CA SER A 296 39.55 -18.79 12.78
C SER A 296 39.54 -19.88 13.84
N LEU A 297 38.35 -20.38 14.21
CA LEU A 297 38.19 -21.40 15.23
C LEU A 297 38.79 -22.75 14.79
N SER A 298 38.63 -23.12 13.52
CA SER A 298 39.21 -24.35 12.97
C SER A 298 40.74 -24.31 12.96
N MET A 299 41.35 -23.18 12.59
CA MET A 299 42.79 -23.01 12.63
C MET A 299 43.33 -23.04 14.06
N LEU A 300 42.63 -22.41 15.01
CA LEU A 300 42.99 -22.43 16.44
C LEU A 300 42.94 -23.84 17.02
N ILE A 301 41.93 -24.63 16.65
CA ILE A 301 41.80 -26.04 17.06
C ILE A 301 43.03 -26.84 16.60
N ILE A 302 43.46 -26.66 15.35
CA ILE A 302 44.63 -27.36 14.78
C ILE A 302 45.91 -26.91 15.48
N GLU A 303 46.11 -25.62 15.68
CA GLU A 303 47.29 -25.09 16.40
C GLU A 303 47.37 -25.62 17.85
N LYS A 304 46.22 -25.93 18.44
CA LYS A 304 46.10 -26.40 19.83
C LYS A 304 46.00 -27.92 19.96
N GLU A 305 46.34 -28.66 18.91
CA GLU A 305 46.30 -30.13 18.92
C GLU A 305 47.21 -30.72 20.01
N ASP A 306 48.43 -30.23 20.17
CA ASP A 306 49.37 -30.69 21.22
C ASP A 306 48.83 -30.41 22.64
N ASP A 307 48.22 -29.23 22.86
CA ASP A 307 47.59 -28.88 24.13
C ASP A 307 46.40 -29.83 24.43
N VAL A 308 45.64 -30.23 23.41
CA VAL A 308 44.56 -31.21 23.53
C VAL A 308 45.11 -32.59 23.88
N HIS A 309 46.22 -33.02 23.28
CA HIS A 309 46.88 -34.28 23.63
C HIS A 309 47.35 -34.29 25.09
N MET A 310 47.99 -33.21 25.56
CA MET A 310 48.41 -33.10 26.96
C MET A 310 47.21 -33.16 27.92
N LEU A 311 46.13 -32.43 27.63
CA LEU A 311 44.92 -32.46 28.46
C LEU A 311 44.30 -33.87 28.52
N ARG A 312 44.27 -34.60 27.40
CA ARG A 312 43.80 -35.99 27.36
C ARG A 312 44.68 -36.91 28.19
N SER A 313 46.00 -36.77 28.10
CA SER A 313 46.95 -37.53 28.92
C SER A 313 46.81 -37.23 30.42
N MET A 314 46.33 -36.04 30.79
CA MET A 314 45.99 -35.67 32.17
C MET A 314 44.59 -36.12 32.62
N GLY A 315 43.82 -36.80 31.76
CA GLY A 315 42.49 -37.33 32.08
C GLY A 315 41.30 -36.48 31.67
N ALA A 316 41.49 -35.45 30.81
CA ALA A 316 40.37 -34.66 30.28
C ALA A 316 39.50 -35.49 29.32
N ASP A 317 38.18 -35.48 29.55
CA ASP A 317 37.22 -36.14 28.67
C ASP A 317 36.88 -35.28 27.42
N ASP A 318 36.33 -35.92 26.38
CA ASP A 318 35.94 -35.20 25.16
C ASP A 318 34.87 -34.13 25.40
N ARG A 319 34.10 -34.24 26.50
CA ARG A 319 33.11 -33.20 26.85
C ARG A 319 33.81 -31.94 27.33
N LEU A 320 34.85 -32.04 28.15
CA LEU A 320 35.64 -30.92 28.61
C LEU A 320 36.33 -30.21 27.45
N ILE A 321 36.98 -30.97 26.55
CA ILE A 321 37.66 -30.41 25.37
C ILE A 321 36.69 -29.70 24.43
N ARG A 322 35.52 -30.30 24.14
CA ARG A 322 34.48 -29.64 23.33
C ARG A 322 33.96 -28.37 23.98
N ARG A 323 33.74 -28.36 25.30
CA ARG A 323 33.29 -27.16 26.02
C ARG A 323 34.30 -26.03 25.93
N ILE A 324 35.61 -26.33 26.01
CA ILE A 324 36.67 -25.31 25.87
C ILE A 324 36.54 -24.61 24.52
N PHE A 325 36.56 -25.35 23.40
CA PHE A 325 36.49 -24.75 22.07
C PHE A 325 35.11 -24.15 21.73
N LEU A 326 34.02 -24.67 22.30
CA LEU A 326 32.70 -24.07 22.13
C LEU A 326 32.58 -22.73 22.87
N PHE A 327 33.07 -22.64 24.12
CA PHE A 327 33.10 -21.37 24.85
C PHE A 327 33.96 -20.35 24.10
N GLU A 328 35.11 -20.76 23.59
CA GLU A 328 35.99 -19.91 22.78
C GLU A 328 35.30 -19.39 21.52
N GLY A 329 34.69 -20.29 20.75
CA GLY A 329 33.94 -19.95 19.54
C GLY A 329 32.80 -18.97 19.83
N CYS A 330 32.07 -19.16 20.93
CA CYS A 330 31.00 -18.25 21.35
C CYS A 330 31.51 -16.91 21.91
N MET A 331 32.75 -16.82 22.40
CA MET A 331 33.32 -15.56 22.89
C MET A 331 33.58 -14.56 21.76
N ILE A 332 33.96 -15.03 20.56
CA ILE A 332 34.19 -14.17 19.38
C ILE A 332 32.94 -13.36 19.00
N PRO A 333 31.77 -13.96 18.69
CA PRO A 333 30.56 -13.23 18.36
C PRO A 333 30.00 -12.46 19.57
N LEU A 334 30.20 -12.94 20.79
CA LEU A 334 29.79 -12.22 22.00
C LEU A 334 30.53 -10.88 22.14
N VAL A 335 31.86 -10.89 22.03
CA VAL A 335 32.68 -9.67 22.11
C VAL A 335 32.44 -8.79 20.89
N GLY A 336 32.37 -9.37 19.69
CA GLY A 336 32.06 -8.64 18.46
C GLY A 336 30.70 -7.93 18.53
N ALA A 337 29.66 -8.62 19.00
CA ALA A 337 28.33 -8.03 19.18
C ALA A 337 28.35 -6.92 20.23
N ALA A 338 28.98 -7.14 21.39
CA ALA A 338 29.06 -6.13 22.44
C ALA A 338 29.80 -4.87 21.97
N VAL A 339 30.96 -5.01 21.33
CA VAL A 339 31.74 -3.90 20.78
C VAL A 339 30.96 -3.19 19.67
N GLY A 340 30.36 -3.94 18.75
CA GLY A 340 29.59 -3.37 17.64
C GLY A 340 28.34 -2.63 18.12
N ILE A 341 27.65 -3.12 19.14
CA ILE A 341 26.52 -2.41 19.75
C ILE A 341 26.99 -1.11 20.41
N VAL A 342 28.07 -1.16 21.20
CA VAL A 342 28.61 0.05 21.84
C VAL A 342 29.01 1.10 20.81
N ILE A 343 29.71 0.70 19.74
CA ILE A 343 30.10 1.62 18.66
C ILE A 343 28.87 2.14 17.92
N GLY A 344 27.93 1.27 17.54
CA GLY A 344 26.71 1.66 16.83
C GLY A 344 25.86 2.63 17.63
N VAL A 345 25.65 2.37 18.91
CA VAL A 345 24.94 3.27 19.83
C VAL A 345 25.70 4.59 19.97
N ALA A 346 27.02 4.56 20.14
CA ALA A 346 27.83 5.78 20.23
C ALA A 346 27.70 6.64 18.96
N LEU A 347 27.75 6.03 17.77
CA LEU A 347 27.54 6.73 16.49
C LEU A 347 26.13 7.32 16.40
N CYS A 348 25.11 6.58 16.81
CA CYS A 348 23.72 7.05 16.82
C CYS A 348 23.54 8.23 17.79
N LEU A 349 24.11 8.15 18.99
CA LEU A 349 24.07 9.25 19.97
C LEU A 349 24.84 10.47 19.46
N VAL A 350 26.01 10.28 18.86
CA VAL A 350 26.77 11.38 18.23
C VAL A 350 25.93 12.05 17.14
N GLN A 351 25.23 11.27 16.31
CA GLN A 351 24.32 11.83 15.31
C GLN A 351 23.13 12.58 15.95
N GLN A 352 22.54 12.06 17.03
CA GLN A 352 21.44 12.72 17.75
C GLN A 352 21.84 14.04 18.42
N TYR A 353 23.05 14.13 19.01
CA TYR A 353 23.51 15.32 19.73
C TYR A 353 24.16 16.36 18.81
N PHE A 354 24.93 15.93 17.82
CA PHE A 354 25.72 16.83 16.97
C PHE A 354 25.12 17.05 15.57
N GLY A 355 24.18 16.21 15.12
CA GLY A 355 23.50 16.38 13.83
C GLY A 355 24.46 16.46 12.64
N ILE A 356 25.50 15.61 12.64
CA ILE A 356 26.60 15.66 11.67
C ILE A 356 26.08 15.44 10.25
N ILE A 357 25.19 14.46 10.07
CA ILE A 357 24.53 14.17 8.81
C ILE A 357 23.23 14.94 8.74
N ARG A 358 23.04 15.73 7.67
CA ARG A 358 21.84 16.53 7.43
C ARG A 358 21.05 16.00 6.25
N LEU A 359 19.74 16.21 6.27
CA LEU A 359 18.91 16.00 5.09
C LEU A 359 19.25 17.08 4.04
N GLY A 360 19.45 16.68 2.79
CA GLY A 360 19.96 17.56 1.72
C GLY A 360 19.01 18.69 1.29
N SER A 361 17.86 18.85 1.92
CA SER A 361 16.85 19.86 1.63
C SER A 361 16.66 20.78 2.84
N VAL A 362 17.33 21.93 2.82
CA VAL A 362 17.14 22.99 3.83
C VAL A 362 15.68 23.47 3.76
N GLY A 363 14.93 23.32 4.85
CA GLY A 363 13.57 23.89 4.99
C GLY A 363 12.38 22.95 4.74
N ALA A 364 12.61 21.66 4.43
CA ALA A 364 11.53 20.69 4.22
C ALA A 364 11.17 19.86 5.48
N PHE A 365 11.87 20.05 6.60
CA PHE A 365 11.56 19.35 7.85
C PHE A 365 11.85 20.27 9.04
N ILE A 366 11.11 20.07 10.14
CA ILE A 366 11.29 20.82 11.40
C ILE A 366 12.69 20.57 12.01
N SER A 367 13.35 19.46 11.65
CA SER A 367 14.74 19.14 11.98
C SER A 367 15.54 18.82 10.72
N ASP A 368 16.58 19.62 10.44
CA ASP A 368 17.49 19.40 9.31
C ASP A 368 18.43 18.20 9.50
N GLN A 369 18.41 17.57 10.68
CA GLN A 369 19.31 16.47 11.04
C GLN A 369 18.72 15.13 10.59
N TYR A 370 19.58 14.26 10.03
CA TYR A 370 19.16 12.91 9.64
C TYR A 370 18.69 12.12 10.88
N PRO A 371 17.43 11.65 10.92
CA PRO A 371 16.80 11.19 12.16
C PRO A 371 17.31 9.80 12.55
N VAL A 372 17.60 9.63 13.85
CA VAL A 372 18.05 8.36 14.41
C VAL A 372 17.39 8.18 15.78
N HIS A 373 16.82 7.01 16.04
CA HIS A 373 16.25 6.63 17.33
C HIS A 373 16.67 5.21 17.74
N VAL A 374 17.38 5.11 18.86
CA VAL A 374 17.90 3.83 19.37
C VAL A 374 16.82 3.12 20.20
N SER A 375 16.33 1.99 19.69
CA SER A 375 15.33 1.15 20.37
C SER A 375 16.02 0.04 21.20
N PRO A 376 15.76 -0.07 22.52
CA PRO A 376 16.29 -1.15 23.35
C PRO A 376 15.89 -2.55 22.87
N ILE A 377 14.69 -2.69 22.30
CA ILE A 377 14.19 -3.96 21.75
C ILE A 377 14.99 -4.36 20.52
N ASP A 378 15.35 -3.40 19.66
CA ASP A 378 16.16 -3.66 18.47
C ASP A 378 17.58 -4.09 18.89
N LEU A 379 18.18 -3.44 19.89
CA LEU A 379 19.49 -3.84 20.43
C LEU A 379 19.48 -5.28 20.98
N LEU A 380 18.42 -5.66 21.70
CA LEU A 380 18.27 -7.02 22.21
C LEU A 380 18.10 -8.03 21.08
N THR A 381 17.29 -7.72 20.07
CA THR A 381 17.10 -8.56 18.88
C THR A 381 18.40 -8.76 18.13
N ILE A 382 19.14 -7.67 17.88
CA ILE A 382 20.45 -7.69 17.22
C ILE A 382 21.42 -8.59 18.00
N PHE A 383 21.54 -8.38 19.32
CA PHE A 383 22.41 -9.18 20.17
C PHE A 383 22.04 -10.67 20.11
N ALA A 384 20.74 -10.98 20.24
CA ALA A 384 20.25 -12.35 20.20
C ALA A 384 20.51 -13.01 18.83
N THR A 385 20.28 -12.31 17.72
CA THR A 385 20.53 -12.82 16.37
C THR A 385 22.02 -13.06 16.12
N VAL A 386 22.88 -12.09 16.42
CA VAL A 386 24.34 -12.22 16.24
C VAL A 386 24.88 -13.36 17.10
N PHE A 387 24.47 -13.44 18.36
CA PHE A 387 24.90 -14.51 19.26
C PHE A 387 24.38 -15.88 18.84
N ALA A 388 23.12 -16.00 18.42
CA ALA A 388 22.54 -17.26 17.97
C ALA A 388 23.25 -17.81 16.72
N ILE A 389 23.44 -16.97 15.70
CA ILE A 389 24.15 -17.38 14.47
C ILE A 389 25.62 -17.65 14.77
N GLY A 390 26.26 -16.84 15.61
CA GLY A 390 27.65 -17.02 16.04
C GLY A 390 27.89 -18.31 16.84
N ALA A 391 26.97 -18.65 17.74
CA ALA A 391 27.01 -19.89 18.50
C ALA A 391 26.77 -21.12 17.60
N LEU A 392 25.83 -21.01 16.65
CA LEU A 392 25.53 -22.08 15.69
C LEU A 392 26.73 -22.36 14.77
N THR A 393 27.36 -21.30 14.25
CA THR A 393 28.56 -21.40 13.41
C THR A 393 29.76 -21.97 14.18
N SER A 394 29.92 -21.61 15.45
CA SER A 394 30.98 -22.15 16.33
C SER A 394 30.77 -23.61 16.71
N TRP A 395 29.51 -24.06 16.80
CA TRP A 395 29.18 -25.44 17.15
C TRP A 395 29.56 -26.44 16.05
N TYR A 396 29.48 -26.04 14.78
CA TYR A 396 29.78 -26.90 13.63
C TYR A 396 31.21 -27.50 13.65
N PRO A 397 32.30 -26.72 13.71
CA PRO A 397 33.68 -27.25 13.74
C PRO A 397 33.99 -28.01 15.04
N VAL A 398 33.38 -27.65 16.18
CA VAL A 398 33.59 -28.36 17.44
C VAL A 398 32.95 -29.76 17.42
N ARG A 399 31.86 -29.96 16.67
CA ARG A 399 31.24 -31.28 16.53
C ARG A 399 32.06 -32.23 15.64
N THR A 400 32.76 -31.71 14.63
CA THR A 400 33.54 -32.52 13.68
C THR A 400 34.85 -33.09 14.28
N LEU A 401 35.31 -32.54 15.42
CA LEU A 401 36.43 -33.04 16.25
C LEU A 401 36.35 -34.54 16.59
N ARG A 402 35.15 -35.13 16.58
CA ARG A 402 34.91 -36.54 16.96
C ARG A 402 35.49 -37.57 15.98
N SER A 403 35.86 -37.16 14.76
CA SER A 403 36.16 -38.09 13.65
C SER A 403 37.63 -38.27 13.29
N GLY A 404 38.57 -37.56 13.95
CA GLY A 404 40.01 -37.64 13.62
C GLY A 404 40.36 -37.16 12.20
N ARG A 405 39.41 -36.57 11.46
CA ARG A 405 39.57 -36.12 10.06
C ARG A 405 39.67 -34.60 10.01
N TRP A 406 40.67 -34.06 10.69
CA TRP A 406 40.99 -32.63 10.82
C TRP A 406 41.00 -31.84 9.49
N PRO A 407 41.47 -32.38 8.34
CA PRO A 407 41.50 -31.63 7.07
C PRO A 407 40.14 -31.54 6.35
N SER A 408 39.21 -32.46 6.62
CA SER A 408 37.95 -32.58 5.85
C SER A 408 36.83 -31.65 6.32
N ALA A 409 36.97 -31.07 7.52
CA ALA A 409 36.03 -30.10 8.07
C ALA A 409 36.26 -28.70 7.48
N LEU A 410 37.52 -28.32 7.25
CA LEU A 410 37.93 -27.06 6.61
C LEU A 410 37.44 -26.98 5.16
N SER A 411 37.62 -28.03 4.37
CA SER A 411 37.19 -28.06 2.97
C SER A 411 35.67 -28.01 2.83
N LYS A 412 34.92 -28.64 3.74
CA LYS A 412 33.44 -28.61 3.75
C LYS A 412 32.88 -27.29 4.26
N ALA A 413 33.48 -26.68 5.27
CA ALA A 413 33.08 -25.36 5.78
C ALA A 413 33.37 -24.24 4.74
N ALA A 414 34.54 -24.28 4.11
CA ALA A 414 34.91 -23.36 3.04
C ALA A 414 34.05 -23.56 1.78
N ALA A 415 33.76 -24.81 1.39
CA ALA A 415 32.87 -25.12 0.27
C ALA A 415 31.42 -24.67 0.54
N MET A 416 30.94 -24.74 1.79
CA MET A 416 29.60 -24.27 2.16
C MET A 416 29.51 -22.74 2.18
N GLY A 417 30.57 -22.03 2.60
CA GLY A 417 30.68 -20.57 2.46
C GLY A 417 30.74 -20.11 1.00
N LEU A 418 31.47 -20.85 0.14
CA LEU A 418 31.49 -20.64 -1.32
C LEU A 418 30.15 -20.96 -1.99
N LEU A 419 29.40 -21.95 -1.48
CA LEU A 419 28.05 -22.26 -1.97
C LEU A 419 27.05 -21.14 -1.64
N VAL A 420 27.15 -20.55 -0.45
CA VAL A 420 26.34 -19.38 -0.05
C VAL A 420 26.69 -18.14 -0.87
N LEU A 421 27.98 -17.92 -1.17
CA LEU A 421 28.43 -16.88 -2.13
C LEU A 421 27.96 -17.19 -3.56
N GLY A 422 27.93 -18.46 -3.98
CA GLY A 422 27.36 -18.87 -5.27
C GLY A 422 25.86 -18.57 -5.37
N ILE A 423 25.12 -18.76 -4.26
CA ILE A 423 23.70 -18.39 -4.18
C ILE A 423 23.54 -16.87 -4.23
N THR A 424 24.48 -16.04 -3.77
CA THR A 424 24.40 -14.57 -3.98
C THR A 424 24.49 -14.15 -5.43
N SER A 425 25.15 -14.94 -6.29
CA SER A 425 25.20 -14.68 -7.73
C SER A 425 23.92 -15.12 -8.46
N CYS A 426 23.09 -15.97 -7.83
CA CYS A 426 21.81 -16.44 -8.38
C CYS A 426 20.57 -15.87 -7.67
N ALA A 427 20.72 -15.34 -6.45
CA ALA A 427 19.67 -14.66 -5.68
C ALA A 427 19.71 -13.14 -5.87
N GLY A 428 20.81 -12.60 -6.41
CA GLY A 428 20.93 -11.20 -6.85
C GLY A 428 20.18 -10.87 -8.15
N SER A 429 19.47 -11.83 -8.76
CA SER A 429 18.56 -11.58 -9.89
C SER A 429 17.10 -11.42 -9.46
N GLY A 430 16.75 -11.64 -8.19
CA GLY A 430 15.41 -11.40 -7.67
C GLY A 430 15.31 -10.04 -6.96
N SER A 431 15.16 -8.95 -7.72
CA SER A 431 14.68 -7.60 -7.31
C SER A 431 15.37 -6.43 -8.03
N LYS A 432 15.88 -6.63 -9.26
CA LYS A 432 16.04 -5.53 -10.22
C LYS A 432 14.84 -5.46 -11.16
N ALA A 433 13.65 -5.21 -10.60
CA ALA A 433 12.58 -4.54 -11.33
C ALA A 433 12.55 -3.07 -10.87
N GLY A 434 13.70 -2.41 -10.95
CA GLY A 434 13.82 -0.98 -10.67
C GLY A 434 13.38 -0.20 -11.89
N SER A 435 12.23 0.46 -11.81
CA SER A 435 11.64 1.50 -12.70
C SER A 435 11.64 1.32 -14.23
N GLU A 436 12.50 0.50 -14.85
CA GLU A 436 12.65 0.35 -16.31
C GLU A 436 11.80 -0.80 -16.89
N SER A 437 11.15 -1.60 -16.04
CA SER A 437 10.32 -2.75 -16.41
C SER A 437 8.86 -2.63 -15.94
N MET A 438 8.31 -1.41 -15.86
CA MET A 438 6.90 -1.19 -15.52
C MET A 438 6.03 -1.09 -16.78
N VAL A 439 4.85 -1.70 -16.75
CA VAL A 439 3.78 -1.56 -17.76
C VAL A 439 2.52 -1.11 -17.05
N THR A 440 1.89 -0.04 -17.55
CA THR A 440 0.61 0.44 -17.00
C THR A 440 -0.57 -0.13 -17.79
N VAL A 441 -1.63 -0.49 -17.08
CA VAL A 441 -2.96 -0.82 -17.61
C VAL A 441 -4.01 0.14 -17.04
N THR A 442 -5.13 0.32 -17.73
CA THR A 442 -6.19 1.24 -17.29
C THR A 442 -6.92 0.74 -16.05
N ILE A 443 -7.40 -0.51 -16.08
CA ILE A 443 -8.28 -1.09 -15.04
C ILE A 443 -7.75 -2.41 -14.47
N GLU A 444 -8.19 -2.77 -13.28
CA GLU A 444 -7.77 -4.00 -12.57
C GLU A 444 -8.12 -5.29 -13.34
N ALA A 445 -9.21 -5.32 -14.10
CA ALA A 445 -9.53 -6.46 -14.95
C ALA A 445 -8.46 -6.71 -16.04
N GLN A 446 -7.81 -5.65 -16.54
CA GLN A 446 -6.69 -5.79 -17.48
C GLN A 446 -5.43 -6.33 -16.79
N ARG A 447 -5.25 -5.99 -15.51
CA ARG A 447 -4.11 -6.46 -14.71
C ARG A 447 -4.05 -7.98 -14.67
N TYR A 448 -5.20 -8.66 -14.56
CA TYR A 448 -5.28 -10.11 -14.62
C TYR A 448 -4.60 -10.70 -15.86
N PHE A 449 -4.93 -10.19 -17.05
CA PHE A 449 -4.33 -10.66 -18.30
C PHE A 449 -2.85 -10.25 -18.43
N ALA A 450 -2.53 -9.03 -18.00
CA ALA A 450 -1.18 -8.48 -18.09
C ALA A 450 -0.20 -9.19 -17.14
N GLU A 451 -0.58 -9.44 -15.89
CA GLU A 451 0.22 -10.21 -14.93
C GLU A 451 0.28 -11.68 -15.32
N GLY A 452 -0.84 -12.25 -15.79
CA GLY A 452 -0.90 -13.65 -16.23
C GLY A 452 0.06 -13.99 -17.37
N ILE A 453 0.40 -13.01 -18.23
CA ILE A 453 1.34 -13.19 -19.35
C ILE A 453 2.71 -12.59 -19.02
N GLY A 454 2.77 -11.33 -18.63
CA GLY A 454 4.02 -10.56 -18.50
C GLY A 454 4.55 -10.38 -17.07
N GLY A 455 3.80 -10.77 -16.04
CA GLY A 455 4.13 -10.50 -14.62
C GLY A 455 5.43 -11.14 -14.11
N GLY A 456 5.97 -12.12 -14.82
CA GLY A 456 7.29 -12.70 -14.51
C GLY A 456 8.47 -11.77 -14.82
N HIS A 457 8.27 -10.80 -15.72
CA HIS A 457 9.32 -9.94 -16.26
C HIS A 457 9.01 -8.44 -16.13
N PHE A 458 7.73 -8.07 -16.04
CA PHE A 458 7.26 -6.69 -15.88
C PHE A 458 6.44 -6.51 -14.62
N ALA A 459 6.63 -5.36 -13.96
CA ALA A 459 5.72 -4.91 -12.90
C ALA A 459 4.48 -4.27 -13.54
N ILE A 460 3.29 -4.73 -13.17
CA ILE A 460 2.03 -4.21 -13.71
C ILE A 460 1.45 -3.18 -12.73
N HIS A 461 1.23 -1.97 -13.25
CA HIS A 461 0.61 -0.86 -12.55
C HIS A 461 -0.78 -0.62 -13.13
N THR A 462 -1.79 -0.44 -12.28
CA THR A 462 -3.14 -0.06 -12.71
C THR A 462 -3.35 1.41 -12.40
N ILE A 463 -3.75 2.22 -13.39
CA ILE A 463 -3.98 3.66 -13.15
C ILE A 463 -5.32 3.95 -12.48
N VAL A 464 -6.39 3.21 -12.78
CA VAL A 464 -7.68 3.32 -12.06
C VAL A 464 -7.66 2.35 -10.87
N PRO A 465 -7.61 2.84 -9.61
CA PRO A 465 -7.50 1.97 -8.45
C PRO A 465 -8.76 1.12 -8.21
N PRO A 466 -8.64 -0.02 -7.50
CA PRO A 466 -9.80 -0.84 -7.14
C PRO A 466 -10.90 -0.06 -6.41
N GLY A 467 -12.15 -0.22 -6.85
CA GLY A 467 -13.33 0.46 -6.28
C GLY A 467 -13.54 1.90 -6.77
N GLN A 468 -12.73 2.39 -7.71
CA GLN A 468 -13.00 3.63 -8.44
C GLN A 468 -13.63 3.33 -9.80
N SER A 469 -14.55 4.19 -10.25
CA SER A 469 -15.21 4.02 -11.55
C SER A 469 -14.34 4.57 -12.69
N PRO A 470 -13.95 3.75 -13.68
CA PRO A 470 -13.13 4.18 -14.80
C PRO A 470 -13.86 5.14 -15.76
N GLU A 471 -15.18 5.32 -15.61
CA GLU A 471 -15.94 6.28 -16.42
C GLU A 471 -15.79 7.73 -15.91
N THR A 472 -15.42 7.90 -14.64
CA THR A 472 -15.36 9.22 -13.97
C THR A 472 -14.03 9.48 -13.27
N TYR A 473 -13.09 8.55 -13.36
CA TYR A 473 -11.81 8.64 -12.67
C TYR A 473 -10.93 9.72 -13.27
N ASP A 474 -10.45 10.63 -12.41
CA ASP A 474 -9.40 11.60 -12.74
C ASP A 474 -8.09 11.18 -12.06
N PRO A 475 -7.01 10.94 -12.83
CA PRO A 475 -5.77 10.45 -12.30
C PRO A 475 -5.05 11.51 -11.49
N THR A 476 -4.45 11.08 -10.38
CA THR A 476 -3.67 11.96 -9.52
C THR A 476 -2.30 12.27 -10.15
N PRO A 477 -1.62 13.39 -9.79
CA PRO A 477 -0.28 13.66 -10.29
C PRO A 477 0.71 12.52 -10.03
N GLN A 478 0.55 11.80 -8.91
CA GLN A 478 1.37 10.63 -8.58
C GLN A 478 1.15 9.47 -9.56
N GLU A 479 -0.09 9.20 -9.95
CA GLU A 479 -0.40 8.19 -10.98
C GLU A 479 0.12 8.60 -12.35
N MET A 480 -0.01 9.88 -12.70
CA MET A 480 0.56 10.40 -13.95
C MET A 480 2.10 10.24 -13.97
N MET A 481 2.77 10.45 -12.83
CA MET A 481 4.20 10.15 -12.68
C MET A 481 4.51 8.66 -12.77
N ALA A 482 3.64 7.78 -12.25
CA ALA A 482 3.81 6.33 -12.36
C ALA A 482 3.68 5.87 -13.83
N VAL A 483 2.74 6.44 -14.58
CA VAL A 483 2.62 6.25 -16.04
C VAL A 483 3.87 6.71 -16.76
N ALA A 484 4.43 7.87 -16.39
CA ALA A 484 5.65 8.38 -17.01
C ALA A 484 6.88 7.50 -16.80
N ARG A 485 6.89 6.65 -15.76
CA ARG A 485 7.93 5.64 -15.51
C ARG A 485 7.68 4.33 -16.27
N SER A 486 6.52 4.15 -16.88
CA SER A 486 6.17 2.92 -17.58
C SER A 486 6.80 2.88 -18.97
N ARG A 487 7.26 1.70 -19.39
CA ARG A 487 7.76 1.44 -20.74
C ARG A 487 6.63 1.36 -21.76
N ALA A 488 5.46 0.90 -21.31
CA ALA A 488 4.29 0.75 -22.15
C ALA A 488 2.99 0.99 -21.38
N TYR A 489 1.95 1.28 -22.15
CA TYR A 489 0.58 1.42 -21.68
C TYR A 489 -0.31 0.44 -22.47
N LEU A 490 -1.03 -0.44 -21.79
CA LEU A 490 -1.99 -1.35 -22.41
C LEU A 490 -3.40 -0.79 -22.17
N ARG A 491 -3.99 -0.28 -23.23
CA ARG A 491 -5.29 0.38 -23.20
C ARG A 491 -6.40 -0.58 -23.64
N ILE A 492 -7.65 -0.35 -23.23
CA ILE A 492 -8.81 -1.17 -23.59
C ILE A 492 -9.79 -0.45 -24.53
N GLY A 493 -9.49 0.79 -24.89
CA GLY A 493 -10.13 1.56 -25.94
C GLY A 493 -11.14 2.58 -25.42
N ARG A 494 -12.42 2.21 -25.44
CA ARG A 494 -13.55 3.16 -25.40
C ARG A 494 -14.03 3.53 -23.99
N ILE A 495 -13.29 3.19 -22.94
CA ILE A 495 -13.69 3.51 -21.56
C ILE A 495 -13.51 5.03 -21.28
N GLY A 496 -14.36 5.62 -20.43
CA GLY A 496 -14.37 7.07 -20.19
C GLY A 496 -12.99 7.66 -19.86
N PHE A 497 -12.23 7.02 -18.96
CA PHE A 497 -10.87 7.42 -18.63
C PHE A 497 -9.98 7.59 -19.86
N GLU A 498 -9.95 6.60 -20.75
CA GLU A 498 -9.07 6.63 -21.93
C GLU A 498 -9.53 7.65 -22.96
N GLN A 499 -10.84 7.88 -23.08
CA GLN A 499 -11.37 8.90 -23.97
C GLN A 499 -10.90 10.32 -23.56
N VAL A 500 -10.81 10.57 -22.25
CA VAL A 500 -10.40 11.86 -21.70
C VAL A 500 -8.87 11.99 -21.64
N TRP A 501 -8.19 11.00 -21.07
CA TRP A 501 -6.80 11.14 -20.63
C TRP A 501 -5.78 10.57 -21.61
N MET A 502 -6.15 9.65 -22.51
CA MET A 502 -5.14 8.93 -23.31
C MET A 502 -4.37 9.87 -24.25
N LYS A 503 -5.04 10.90 -24.80
CA LYS A 503 -4.36 11.91 -25.62
C LYS A 503 -3.29 12.64 -24.80
N THR A 504 -3.64 13.13 -23.62
CA THR A 504 -2.72 13.84 -22.71
C THR A 504 -1.56 12.94 -22.29
N ILE A 505 -1.85 11.69 -21.91
CA ILE A 505 -0.82 10.71 -21.52
C ILE A 505 0.17 10.45 -22.66
N ALA A 506 -0.32 10.27 -23.90
CA ALA A 506 0.54 10.03 -25.05
C ALA A 506 1.38 11.27 -25.42
N GLU A 507 0.79 12.47 -25.35
CA GLU A 507 1.50 13.73 -25.66
C GLU A 507 2.58 14.07 -24.62
N GLN A 508 2.31 13.79 -23.33
CA GLN A 508 3.26 14.06 -22.24
C GLN A 508 4.37 13.01 -22.15
N ASN A 509 4.19 11.82 -22.72
CA ASN A 509 5.13 10.70 -22.62
C ASN A 509 5.50 10.16 -24.00
N PRO A 510 6.31 10.88 -24.81
CA PRO A 510 6.62 10.48 -26.19
C PRO A 510 7.39 9.16 -26.31
N GLY A 511 8.02 8.68 -25.24
CA GLY A 511 8.69 7.37 -25.18
C GLY A 511 7.77 6.20 -24.79
N LEU A 512 6.54 6.47 -24.37
CA LEU A 512 5.58 5.47 -23.90
C LEU A 512 4.96 4.73 -25.10
N ARG A 513 5.13 3.41 -25.14
CA ARG A 513 4.51 2.58 -26.19
C ARG A 513 3.08 2.22 -25.80
N VAL A 514 2.10 2.67 -26.57
CA VAL A 514 0.68 2.37 -26.33
C VAL A 514 0.25 1.18 -27.18
N PHE A 515 -0.36 0.18 -26.56
CA PHE A 515 -0.95 -0.99 -27.22
C PHE A 515 -2.45 -1.03 -26.98
N ASP A 516 -3.23 -1.32 -28.02
CA ASP A 516 -4.69 -1.42 -27.94
C ASP A 516 -5.11 -2.88 -27.77
N LEU A 517 -5.59 -3.23 -26.58
CA LEU A 517 -6.07 -4.59 -26.30
C LEU A 517 -7.44 -4.87 -26.92
N SER A 518 -8.16 -3.86 -27.41
CA SER A 518 -9.46 -4.01 -28.06
C SER A 518 -9.37 -4.47 -29.53
N GLU A 519 -8.17 -4.59 -30.08
CA GLU A 519 -7.98 -4.91 -31.48
C GLU A 519 -8.62 -6.26 -31.86
N GLY A 520 -9.49 -6.22 -32.88
CA GLY A 520 -10.23 -7.39 -33.37
C GLY A 520 -11.49 -7.74 -32.57
N ILE A 521 -11.84 -6.98 -31.53
CA ILE A 521 -13.11 -7.15 -30.80
C ILE A 521 -14.24 -6.43 -31.55
N ARG A 522 -15.35 -7.14 -31.75
CA ARG A 522 -16.56 -6.54 -32.31
C ARG A 522 -17.26 -5.72 -31.22
N TRP A 523 -17.53 -4.46 -31.51
CA TRP A 523 -18.30 -3.59 -30.62
C TRP A 523 -19.78 -3.96 -30.63
N ILE A 524 -20.38 -4.09 -29.45
CA ILE A 524 -21.82 -4.33 -29.27
C ILE A 524 -22.42 -3.04 -28.71
N ASP A 525 -23.49 -2.56 -29.32
CA ASP A 525 -24.23 -1.41 -28.81
C ASP A 525 -25.07 -1.83 -27.60
N GLY A 526 -25.10 -0.99 -26.57
CA GLY A 526 -25.95 -1.22 -25.40
C GLY A 526 -27.44 -1.21 -25.78
N ASP A 527 -28.29 -1.73 -24.90
CA ASP A 527 -29.71 -2.08 -25.13
C ASP A 527 -30.66 -0.86 -25.35
N HIS A 528 -30.16 0.31 -25.78
CA HIS A 528 -30.94 1.55 -25.90
C HIS A 528 -30.76 2.29 -27.24
N HIS A 529 -31.88 2.85 -27.73
CA HIS A 529 -32.10 3.46 -29.04
C HIS A 529 -31.41 4.82 -29.31
N THR A 530 -30.18 5.03 -28.83
CA THR A 530 -29.41 6.26 -29.08
C THR A 530 -28.09 5.93 -29.79
N HIS A 531 -27.96 6.45 -31.00
CA HIS A 531 -27.05 6.05 -32.08
C HIS A 531 -25.52 6.24 -31.89
N ASP A 532 -24.95 6.32 -30.69
CA ASP A 532 -23.53 6.74 -30.61
C ASP A 532 -22.60 6.10 -29.55
N HIS A 533 -23.06 5.15 -28.72
CA HIS A 533 -22.19 4.60 -27.66
C HIS A 533 -22.25 3.06 -27.59
N SER A 534 -21.21 2.40 -28.11
CA SER A 534 -21.00 0.96 -27.92
C SER A 534 -20.43 0.65 -26.54
N ASP A 535 -20.78 -0.50 -25.97
CA ASP A 535 -20.36 -0.92 -24.63
C ASP A 535 -18.82 -1.05 -24.53
N PRO A 536 -18.13 -0.29 -23.65
CA PRO A 536 -16.69 -0.38 -23.47
C PRO A 536 -16.23 -1.60 -22.66
N HIS A 537 -17.14 -2.35 -22.01
CA HIS A 537 -16.83 -3.43 -21.05
C HIS A 537 -16.45 -4.76 -21.72
N ILE A 538 -15.49 -4.69 -22.65
CA ILE A 538 -15.09 -5.79 -23.52
C ILE A 538 -14.41 -6.95 -22.78
N TRP A 539 -14.07 -6.85 -21.51
CA TRP A 539 -13.49 -7.94 -20.74
C TRP A 539 -14.56 -8.83 -20.08
N SER A 540 -15.84 -8.47 -20.15
CA SER A 540 -16.92 -9.15 -19.43
C SER A 540 -17.31 -10.53 -19.98
N THR A 541 -16.59 -11.10 -20.95
CA THR A 541 -16.87 -12.46 -21.46
C THR A 541 -15.58 -13.23 -21.80
N PRO A 542 -15.54 -14.57 -21.64
CA PRO A 542 -14.41 -15.38 -22.08
C PRO A 542 -14.05 -15.21 -23.56
N ALA A 543 -15.05 -15.03 -24.45
CA ALA A 543 -14.81 -14.90 -25.89
C ALA A 543 -13.89 -13.72 -26.24
N THR A 544 -14.15 -12.55 -25.68
CA THR A 544 -13.32 -11.35 -25.86
C THR A 544 -12.08 -11.37 -24.98
N ALA A 545 -12.11 -12.00 -23.80
CA ALA A 545 -10.94 -12.22 -22.96
C ALA A 545 -9.83 -12.98 -23.70
N ARG A 546 -10.17 -13.95 -24.57
CA ARG A 546 -9.20 -14.62 -25.46
C ARG A 546 -8.49 -13.63 -26.39
N LEU A 547 -9.22 -12.67 -26.94
CA LEU A 547 -8.69 -11.64 -27.83
C LEU A 547 -7.79 -10.66 -27.05
N ILE A 548 -8.22 -10.22 -25.87
CA ILE A 548 -7.44 -9.39 -24.95
C ILE A 548 -6.13 -10.08 -24.58
N ALA A 549 -6.17 -11.38 -24.20
CA ALA A 549 -5.00 -12.16 -23.85
C ALA A 549 -4.02 -12.29 -25.04
N ARG A 550 -4.54 -12.51 -26.25
CA ARG A 550 -3.71 -12.56 -27.47
C ARG A 550 -3.04 -11.22 -27.77
N ASN A 551 -3.78 -10.11 -27.66
CA ASN A 551 -3.24 -8.77 -27.90
C ASN A 551 -2.21 -8.39 -26.81
N THR A 552 -2.42 -8.86 -25.58
CA THR A 552 -1.48 -8.72 -24.47
C THR A 552 -0.18 -9.49 -24.71
N LEU A 553 -0.26 -10.74 -25.20
CA LEU A 553 0.90 -11.51 -25.64
C LEU A 553 1.70 -10.74 -26.70
N HIS A 554 1.02 -10.23 -27.73
CA HIS A 554 1.67 -9.46 -28.78
C HIS A 554 2.39 -8.21 -28.22
N ALA A 555 1.78 -7.50 -27.27
CA ALA A 555 2.39 -6.36 -26.61
C ALA A 555 3.69 -6.74 -25.88
N PHE A 556 3.67 -7.78 -25.05
CA PHE A 556 4.86 -8.22 -24.31
C PHE A 556 5.97 -8.76 -25.21
N CYS A 557 5.66 -9.59 -26.21
CA CYS A 557 6.64 -10.07 -27.18
C CYS A 557 7.27 -8.92 -28.00
N SER A 558 6.52 -7.84 -28.23
CA SER A 558 7.03 -6.64 -28.89
C SER A 558 7.87 -5.75 -27.97
N LEU A 559 7.61 -5.78 -26.66
CA LEU A 559 8.36 -5.00 -25.66
C LEU A 559 9.69 -5.64 -25.28
N ASP A 560 9.72 -6.98 -25.28
CA ASP A 560 10.83 -7.80 -24.87
C ASP A 560 10.87 -9.11 -25.68
N THR A 561 11.73 -9.12 -26.71
CA THR A 561 11.90 -10.28 -27.59
C THR A 561 12.74 -11.39 -26.97
N ALA A 562 13.45 -11.14 -25.86
CA ALA A 562 14.35 -12.11 -25.25
C ALA A 562 13.57 -13.21 -24.49
N HIS A 563 12.38 -12.88 -23.98
CA HIS A 563 11.56 -13.77 -23.17
C HIS A 563 10.25 -14.19 -23.85
N THR A 564 10.16 -14.07 -25.19
CA THR A 564 8.99 -14.48 -25.98
C THR A 564 8.45 -15.88 -25.64
N ALA A 565 9.35 -16.86 -25.47
CA ALA A 565 8.96 -18.23 -25.13
C ALA A 565 8.25 -18.33 -23.77
N ASP A 566 8.64 -17.49 -22.79
CA ASP A 566 8.00 -17.45 -21.48
C ASP A 566 6.59 -16.86 -21.60
N TYR A 567 6.43 -15.78 -22.37
CA TYR A 567 5.14 -15.14 -22.62
C TYR A 567 4.17 -16.07 -23.37
N GLU A 568 4.64 -16.81 -24.37
CA GLU A 568 3.83 -17.79 -25.10
C GLU A 568 3.37 -18.95 -24.21
N ALA A 569 4.25 -19.45 -23.34
CA ALA A 569 3.91 -20.48 -22.37
C ALA A 569 2.90 -19.98 -21.32
N ALA A 570 3.06 -18.74 -20.86
CA ALA A 570 2.14 -18.09 -19.93
C ALA A 570 0.76 -17.84 -20.56
N TYR A 571 0.73 -17.33 -21.80
CA TYR A 571 -0.48 -17.18 -22.59
C TYR A 571 -1.22 -18.51 -22.77
N THR A 572 -0.53 -19.61 -23.05
CA THR A 572 -1.15 -20.94 -23.22
C THR A 572 -1.84 -21.41 -21.92
N ARG A 573 -1.22 -21.18 -20.76
CA ARG A 573 -1.83 -21.48 -19.45
C ARG A 573 -3.08 -20.63 -19.21
N LEU A 574 -2.97 -19.32 -19.45
CA LEU A 574 -4.08 -18.37 -19.30
C LEU A 574 -5.24 -18.72 -20.23
N LEU A 575 -4.96 -19.10 -21.48
CA LEU A 575 -5.97 -19.51 -22.44
C LEU A 575 -6.72 -20.77 -21.98
N THR A 576 -5.99 -21.76 -21.45
CA THR A 576 -6.61 -22.97 -20.85
C THR A 576 -7.55 -22.61 -19.71
N GLU A 577 -7.18 -21.62 -18.89
CA GLU A 577 -8.00 -21.14 -17.79
C GLU A 577 -9.27 -20.42 -18.28
N ILE A 578 -9.15 -19.54 -19.28
CA ILE A 578 -10.29 -18.88 -19.93
C ILE A 578 -11.24 -19.91 -20.54
N ASP A 579 -10.71 -20.92 -21.24
CA ASP A 579 -11.51 -21.99 -21.85
C ASP A 579 -12.24 -22.84 -20.79
N SER A 580 -11.58 -23.13 -19.66
CA SER A 580 -12.23 -23.85 -18.56
C SER A 580 -13.35 -23.05 -17.90
N THR A 581 -13.18 -21.72 -17.84
CA THR A 581 -14.18 -20.79 -17.29
C THR A 581 -15.40 -20.74 -18.20
N ASP A 582 -15.17 -20.63 -19.52
CA ASP A 582 -16.20 -20.64 -20.54
C ASP A 582 -17.04 -21.93 -20.52
N ALA A 583 -16.38 -23.09 -20.43
CA ALA A 583 -17.07 -24.39 -20.33
C ALA A 583 -17.92 -24.51 -19.06
N ALA A 584 -17.44 -23.98 -17.92
CA ALA A 584 -18.19 -23.94 -16.68
C ALA A 584 -19.40 -23.01 -16.77
N LEU A 585 -19.26 -21.86 -17.43
CA LEU A 585 -20.36 -20.93 -17.67
C LEU A 585 -21.42 -21.52 -18.58
N HIS A 586 -21.06 -22.19 -19.68
CA HIS A 586 -22.04 -22.93 -20.49
C HIS A 586 -22.78 -23.99 -19.68
N THR A 587 -22.06 -24.77 -18.86
CA THR A 587 -22.68 -25.79 -17.99
C THR A 587 -23.72 -25.19 -17.05
N MET A 588 -23.48 -23.99 -16.53
CA MET A 588 -24.43 -23.25 -15.69
C MET A 588 -25.57 -22.66 -16.53
N LEU A 589 -25.22 -21.78 -17.47
CA LEU A 589 -26.12 -20.83 -18.10
C LEU A 589 -27.00 -21.46 -19.19
N ASP A 590 -26.58 -22.56 -19.82
CA ASP A 590 -27.37 -23.23 -20.84
C ASP A 590 -28.66 -23.83 -20.24
N THR A 591 -28.64 -24.16 -18.94
CA THR A 591 -29.79 -24.68 -18.19
C THR A 591 -30.77 -23.59 -17.74
N LEU A 592 -30.50 -22.31 -18.06
CA LEU A 592 -31.32 -21.22 -17.57
C LEU A 592 -32.73 -21.19 -18.18
N THR A 593 -33.74 -21.18 -17.30
CA THR A 593 -35.17 -21.00 -17.66
C THR A 593 -35.51 -19.51 -17.78
N HIS A 594 -35.05 -18.71 -16.82
CA HIS A 594 -35.11 -17.24 -16.84
C HIS A 594 -33.80 -16.68 -17.38
N ARG A 595 -33.88 -15.97 -18.50
CA ARG A 595 -32.70 -15.45 -19.23
C ARG A 595 -32.55 -13.94 -19.14
N THR A 596 -33.41 -13.25 -18.39
CA THR A 596 -33.32 -11.80 -18.18
C THR A 596 -32.80 -11.49 -16.78
N PHE A 597 -31.84 -10.57 -16.68
CA PHE A 597 -31.41 -9.97 -15.42
C PHE A 597 -31.44 -8.45 -15.50
N ILE A 598 -31.56 -7.80 -14.34
CA ILE A 598 -31.36 -6.35 -14.24
C ILE A 598 -29.94 -6.09 -13.71
N ILE A 599 -29.31 -5.02 -14.17
CA ILE A 599 -28.04 -4.52 -13.66
C ILE A 599 -28.15 -3.01 -13.43
N TYR A 600 -27.43 -2.46 -12.45
CA TYR A 600 -27.41 -1.01 -12.24
C TYR A 600 -26.84 -0.28 -13.45
N HIS A 601 -25.54 -0.43 -13.73
CA HIS A 601 -24.87 0.12 -14.90
C HIS A 601 -24.65 -0.99 -15.96
N PRO A 602 -24.82 -0.76 -17.28
CA PRO A 602 -24.71 -1.83 -18.29
C PRO A 602 -23.26 -2.27 -18.55
N THR A 603 -22.73 -3.21 -17.75
CA THR A 603 -21.33 -3.71 -17.86
C THR A 603 -21.20 -5.14 -18.35
N LEU A 604 -22.31 -5.85 -18.58
CA LEU A 604 -22.33 -7.27 -18.91
C LEU A 604 -22.96 -7.54 -20.29
N THR A 605 -22.95 -6.56 -21.21
CA THR A 605 -23.60 -6.71 -22.52
C THR A 605 -22.95 -7.84 -23.34
N TYR A 606 -21.62 -7.96 -23.30
CA TYR A 606 -20.91 -9.04 -23.97
C TYR A 606 -21.20 -10.40 -23.34
N PHE A 607 -21.25 -10.47 -22.02
CA PHE A 607 -21.65 -11.68 -21.29
C PHE A 607 -23.06 -12.13 -21.69
N ALA A 608 -23.99 -11.18 -21.73
CA ALA A 608 -25.38 -11.44 -22.07
C ALA A 608 -25.52 -11.91 -23.53
N HIS A 609 -24.82 -11.27 -24.46
CA HIS A 609 -24.82 -11.68 -25.86
C HIS A 609 -24.26 -13.10 -26.06
N GLU A 610 -23.15 -13.44 -25.39
CA GLU A 610 -22.50 -14.75 -25.56
C GLU A 610 -23.36 -15.91 -25.05
N TYR A 611 -23.97 -15.76 -23.87
CA TYR A 611 -24.74 -16.83 -23.23
C TYR A 611 -26.25 -16.79 -23.51
N GLY A 612 -26.68 -15.93 -24.44
CA GLY A 612 -28.09 -15.80 -24.81
C GLY A 612 -28.97 -15.32 -23.65
N LEU A 613 -28.51 -14.30 -22.94
CA LEU A 613 -29.22 -13.60 -21.86
C LEU A 613 -29.68 -12.21 -22.34
N THR A 614 -30.61 -11.62 -21.61
CA THR A 614 -31.09 -10.25 -21.82
C THR A 614 -30.71 -9.41 -20.61
N GLN A 615 -29.90 -8.38 -20.84
CA GLN A 615 -29.51 -7.40 -19.82
C GLN A 615 -30.49 -6.23 -19.83
N ARG A 616 -31.01 -5.85 -18.67
CA ARG A 616 -31.77 -4.60 -18.50
C ARG A 616 -31.02 -3.67 -17.54
N ALA A 617 -30.76 -2.43 -17.93
CA ALA A 617 -30.04 -1.48 -17.08
C ALA A 617 -30.98 -0.57 -16.29
N ILE A 618 -30.61 -0.21 -15.05
CA ILE A 618 -31.31 0.80 -14.25
C ILE A 618 -30.85 2.19 -14.67
N GLU A 619 -29.55 2.38 -14.83
CA GLU A 619 -28.90 3.61 -15.22
C GLU A 619 -28.57 3.57 -16.73
N THR A 620 -28.68 4.72 -17.40
CA THR A 620 -28.39 4.84 -18.85
C THR A 620 -27.50 6.06 -19.09
N ASP A 621 -26.37 5.87 -19.77
CA ASP A 621 -25.38 6.91 -20.12
C ASP A 621 -24.85 7.71 -18.91
N GLY A 622 -24.61 7.09 -17.77
CA GLY A 622 -24.17 7.77 -16.55
C GLY A 622 -25.27 8.56 -15.84
N LYS A 623 -26.54 8.40 -16.25
CA LYS A 623 -27.67 9.19 -15.73
C LYS A 623 -28.54 8.37 -14.81
N GLU A 624 -28.76 8.88 -13.59
CA GLU A 624 -29.71 8.29 -12.64
C GLU A 624 -31.11 8.08 -13.24
N PRO A 625 -31.80 6.97 -12.94
CA PRO A 625 -33.12 6.67 -13.51
C PRO A 625 -34.18 7.72 -13.13
N SER A 626 -35.04 8.10 -14.08
CA SER A 626 -36.25 8.86 -13.75
C SER A 626 -37.30 7.93 -13.14
N ALA A 627 -38.22 8.46 -12.32
CA ALA A 627 -39.30 7.65 -11.72
C ALA A 627 -40.16 6.93 -12.78
N ALA A 628 -40.37 7.55 -13.94
CA ALA A 628 -41.10 6.93 -15.06
C ALA A 628 -40.30 5.79 -15.72
N SER A 629 -38.99 5.97 -15.90
CA SER A 629 -38.09 4.94 -16.43
C SER A 629 -37.98 3.75 -15.48
N LEU A 630 -37.84 4.03 -14.18
CA LEU A 630 -37.80 2.99 -13.14
C LEU A 630 -39.10 2.19 -13.10
N LYS A 631 -40.25 2.87 -13.19
CA LYS A 631 -41.55 2.21 -13.27
C LYS A 631 -41.67 1.32 -14.52
N ALA A 632 -41.27 1.81 -15.69
CA ALA A 632 -41.29 1.02 -16.92
C ALA A 632 -40.39 -0.22 -16.81
N LEU A 633 -39.20 -0.06 -16.22
CA LEU A 633 -38.28 -1.16 -15.96
C LEU A 633 -38.88 -2.21 -15.02
N ILE A 634 -39.53 -1.78 -13.93
CA ILE A 634 -40.21 -2.68 -12.98
C ILE A 634 -41.36 -3.43 -13.65
N ASP A 635 -42.17 -2.75 -14.47
CA ASP A 635 -43.30 -3.36 -15.17
C ASP A 635 -42.81 -4.44 -16.17
N VAL A 636 -41.72 -4.16 -16.91
CA VAL A 636 -41.06 -5.14 -17.80
C VAL A 636 -40.44 -6.28 -17.00
N ALA A 637 -39.73 -5.99 -15.91
CA ALA A 637 -39.09 -7.00 -15.08
C ALA A 637 -40.08 -7.97 -14.43
N ARG A 638 -41.28 -7.49 -14.04
CA ARG A 638 -42.38 -8.36 -13.59
C ARG A 638 -42.90 -9.26 -14.71
N ALA A 639 -43.05 -8.73 -15.92
CA ALA A 639 -43.52 -9.49 -17.08
C ALA A 639 -42.51 -10.56 -17.53
N GLU A 640 -41.22 -10.25 -17.47
CA GLU A 640 -40.12 -11.15 -17.84
C GLU A 640 -39.71 -12.10 -16.68
N GLY A 641 -40.30 -11.92 -15.49
CA GLY A 641 -40.05 -12.76 -14.32
C GLY A 641 -38.62 -12.67 -13.81
N VAL A 642 -38.03 -11.47 -13.82
CA VAL A 642 -36.64 -11.24 -13.40
C VAL A 642 -36.46 -11.55 -11.91
N ARG A 643 -35.42 -12.31 -11.58
CA ARG A 643 -35.11 -12.75 -10.21
C ARG A 643 -33.81 -12.24 -9.63
N VAL A 644 -32.95 -11.66 -10.47
CA VAL A 644 -31.62 -11.19 -10.08
C VAL A 644 -31.44 -9.75 -10.54
N VAL A 645 -30.99 -8.91 -9.60
CA VAL A 645 -30.59 -7.52 -9.82
C VAL A 645 -29.12 -7.38 -9.44
N PHE A 646 -28.25 -7.16 -10.41
CA PHE A 646 -26.84 -6.92 -10.18
C PHE A 646 -26.56 -5.46 -9.87
N VAL A 647 -25.64 -5.20 -8.96
CA VAL A 647 -25.10 -3.86 -8.67
C VAL A 647 -23.59 -3.96 -8.54
N GLN A 648 -22.86 -3.11 -9.25
CA GLN A 648 -21.41 -3.10 -9.17
C GLN A 648 -20.94 -2.45 -7.87
N ARG A 649 -19.74 -2.83 -7.41
CA ARG A 649 -19.17 -2.40 -6.14
C ARG A 649 -18.96 -0.88 -6.05
N GLU A 650 -18.83 -0.20 -7.19
CA GLU A 650 -18.61 1.24 -7.30
C GLU A 650 -19.90 2.07 -7.11
N PHE A 651 -21.09 1.45 -7.18
CA PHE A 651 -22.37 2.17 -7.17
C PHE A 651 -23.18 1.97 -5.88
N ASP A 652 -24.03 2.95 -5.59
CA ASP A 652 -24.97 2.90 -4.46
C ASP A 652 -26.09 1.87 -4.72
N ARG A 653 -26.42 1.09 -3.69
CA ARG A 653 -27.36 -0.04 -3.80
C ARG A 653 -28.83 0.37 -3.73
N LYS A 654 -29.19 1.58 -3.29
CA LYS A 654 -30.57 1.99 -2.98
C LYS A 654 -31.53 1.78 -4.14
N HIS A 655 -31.12 2.14 -5.36
CA HIS A 655 -31.96 1.96 -6.54
C HIS A 655 -32.10 0.49 -6.93
N ALA A 656 -31.01 -0.28 -6.87
CA ALA A 656 -31.05 -1.72 -7.12
C ALA A 656 -31.95 -2.45 -6.10
N GLU A 657 -31.85 -2.10 -4.81
CA GLU A 657 -32.69 -2.62 -3.72
C GLU A 657 -34.15 -2.22 -3.89
N SER A 658 -34.42 -0.97 -4.31
CA SER A 658 -35.78 -0.50 -4.59
C SER A 658 -36.42 -1.32 -5.71
N VAL A 659 -35.73 -1.49 -6.84
CA VAL A 659 -36.22 -2.30 -7.97
C VAL A 659 -36.42 -3.75 -7.54
N ALA A 660 -35.44 -4.34 -6.86
CA ALA A 660 -35.47 -5.72 -6.40
C ALA A 660 -36.65 -5.98 -5.45
N SER A 661 -36.92 -5.07 -4.52
CA SER A 661 -38.05 -5.19 -3.59
C SER A 661 -39.41 -5.18 -4.29
N GLU A 662 -39.57 -4.38 -5.34
CA GLU A 662 -40.81 -4.27 -6.11
C GLU A 662 -41.08 -5.50 -6.98
N ILE A 663 -40.04 -6.21 -7.44
CA ILE A 663 -40.18 -7.39 -8.30
C ILE A 663 -39.98 -8.71 -7.56
N GLY A 664 -39.60 -8.66 -6.27
CA GLY A 664 -39.27 -9.84 -5.48
C GLY A 664 -38.00 -10.55 -5.98
N ALA A 665 -37.01 -9.78 -6.44
CA ALA A 665 -35.72 -10.28 -6.89
C ALA A 665 -34.64 -10.15 -5.79
N ARG A 666 -33.55 -10.88 -5.97
CA ARG A 666 -32.34 -10.78 -5.13
C ARG A 666 -31.38 -9.74 -5.70
N VAL A 667 -30.88 -8.86 -4.83
CA VAL A 667 -29.75 -7.99 -5.17
C VAL A 667 -28.45 -8.76 -5.01
N VAL A 668 -27.58 -8.72 -6.01
CA VAL A 668 -26.26 -9.36 -6.00
C VAL A 668 -25.20 -8.32 -6.33
N VAL A 669 -24.23 -8.20 -5.43
CA VAL A 669 -23.07 -7.33 -5.64
C VAL A 669 -22.05 -8.06 -6.49
N ILE A 670 -21.56 -7.39 -7.53
CA ILE A 670 -20.54 -7.87 -8.45
C ILE A 670 -19.40 -6.85 -8.56
N ASP A 671 -18.23 -7.30 -8.97
CA ASP A 671 -17.05 -6.46 -9.23
C ASP A 671 -16.47 -6.80 -10.62
N PRO A 672 -17.08 -6.30 -11.71
CA PRO A 672 -16.59 -6.54 -13.07
C PRO A 672 -15.16 -6.05 -13.31
N LEU A 673 -14.62 -5.20 -12.43
CA LEU A 673 -13.26 -4.65 -12.51
C LEU A 673 -12.25 -5.51 -11.76
N SER A 674 -12.68 -6.55 -11.04
CA SER A 674 -11.82 -7.39 -10.21
C SER A 674 -10.61 -7.96 -10.97
N ALA A 675 -9.44 -7.92 -10.33
CA ALA A 675 -8.24 -8.62 -10.79
C ALA A 675 -8.38 -10.15 -10.68
N GLN A 676 -9.43 -10.67 -10.03
CA GLN A 676 -9.78 -12.09 -9.99
C GLN A 676 -10.87 -12.40 -11.04
N TRP A 677 -10.57 -12.07 -12.30
CA TRP A 677 -11.53 -12.10 -13.41
C TRP A 677 -12.35 -13.40 -13.50
N LYS A 678 -11.67 -14.55 -13.40
CA LYS A 678 -12.32 -15.87 -13.48
C LYS A 678 -13.34 -16.07 -12.36
N ASP A 679 -12.96 -15.77 -11.13
CA ASP A 679 -13.81 -15.99 -9.97
C ASP A 679 -15.07 -15.11 -10.04
N GLU A 680 -14.91 -13.88 -10.55
CA GLU A 680 -16.01 -12.96 -10.79
C GLU A 680 -16.96 -13.46 -11.89
N MET A 681 -16.44 -13.93 -13.03
CA MET A 681 -17.28 -14.47 -14.11
C MET A 681 -18.10 -15.67 -13.61
N LEU A 682 -17.49 -16.58 -12.85
CA LEU A 682 -18.19 -17.71 -12.24
C LEU A 682 -19.17 -17.28 -11.15
N HIS A 683 -18.88 -16.22 -10.40
CA HIS A 683 -19.80 -15.64 -9.41
C HIS A 683 -21.06 -15.10 -10.08
N ILE A 684 -20.93 -14.32 -11.15
CA ILE A 684 -22.06 -13.84 -11.97
C ILE A 684 -22.89 -15.02 -12.48
N GLY A 685 -22.22 -16.06 -13.01
CA GLY A 685 -22.89 -17.26 -13.51
C GLY A 685 -23.67 -18.02 -12.43
N ARG A 686 -23.05 -18.24 -11.26
CA ARG A 686 -23.71 -18.88 -10.10
C ARG A 686 -24.89 -18.05 -9.59
N ALA A 687 -24.74 -16.73 -9.55
CA ALA A 687 -25.78 -15.84 -9.06
C ALA A 687 -27.07 -15.91 -9.89
N LEU A 688 -26.94 -16.09 -11.21
CA LEU A 688 -28.07 -16.31 -12.12
C LEU A 688 -28.76 -17.66 -11.90
N ILE A 689 -28.00 -18.72 -11.59
CA ILE A 689 -28.55 -20.05 -11.28
C ILE A 689 -29.29 -20.07 -9.96
N GLU A 690 -28.70 -19.47 -8.91
CA GLU A 690 -29.33 -19.35 -7.59
C GLU A 690 -30.62 -18.51 -7.60
N GLY A 691 -30.80 -17.68 -8.63
CA GLY A 691 -31.98 -16.85 -8.81
C GLY A 691 -33.18 -17.59 -9.42
N GLN A 692 -33.04 -18.85 -9.85
CA GLN A 692 -34.16 -19.59 -10.44
C GLN A 692 -35.27 -19.96 -9.46
#